data_AF-A0A0D9Y8Q0-F1
#
_entry.id   AF-A0A0D9Y8Q0-F1
#
_cell.length_a   1.000
_cell.length_b   1.000
_cell.length_c   1.000
_cell.angle_alpha   90.00
_cell.angle_beta   90.00
_cell.angle_gamma   90.00
#
_symmetry.space_group_name_H-M   'P 1'
#
loop_
_entity.id
_entity.type
_entity.pdbx_description
1 polymer ?
#
loop_
_entity_poly.entity_id
_entity_poly.type
_entity_poly.pdbx_seq_one_letter_code
_entity_poly.pdbx_strand_id
1 'polypeptide(L)'
;MTIPRPAASPPERQRFIPTPNQPKTHSHPLYQLTPTHPSPPPAPARHQARPSLTNPPPLLADRSLARRRRTRGEMTLLCVPLVSRTVEAMQADAAAAAAAGADLVEIRLDFIEGFRPREHLPSLLRGCPLPALVTYRPNWEGGQYDGDDATRFEALRLAMELGVDYVDIELKVADKFISFISGSKPEKCKLIVSSHNYESTPSCEELADLVARIQAVGSDIVKIATTASDIADVSRMFQVMVHCQVPMIGLVMSEKGLMSRVLSPKFGGYLTFGTLDATKISAPGQPTVKELLDIYNIRRIGPDTKVLGLIANPVKQSKSPILHNKCLQSIGYNAVYLPLLADDLARFLSTYSSPDFSGFSCSLPFKVDAVQCCHEHDPVAKSIGAINTIIRRPDGKLVGYNTDYIGAISAIEDGIGGPGSKDAAISPLAGRLVVVVGAGGAGKAIAYGAKEKGARVVVANRTYEKAVSLAAAVGGHALRLAELETFRPEEGMILANATSLGMYPNVDGTPIPKKALSFYDVVFDAVYAPKVTRLLREAEECGIKVVSGVEMFVRQAMGQFEHFTGGIEVWRRKYSGTLPLPISLARAFTSSLPKEEEEEMTLLCVPLVARTVEAMRADAAAAAAAGADLVEIRLDFIGSKFRPREDLPRLLRGCPLPAIVTYRSEPRPSPALATLPYVVLSQAATAHRALDWFDTGFAPNWEGGQYEGDDATRFEALRLAMELGVNYVDIELKVADKFISFIYGSKPEKCKLIVSAHNYESTPSCEELADLVARIQAVGADIVKIATTANDIVDVSQMFQVMVHCQVNRRLNANRLCAEVTLISADSPANVAAEPIPSSTWQGFNTNRIGAKPLISVPISGAELWDLAARSWATQHNSYVGRPRGTEPSNLSANVPMIGLVMGEKGLMSRVLSPKFGGYLTFGSLDATKVSAPGQPTVEELIDIYNIRRIGPDTKVLGVIANPVKQSKSPVLHNTCLQSVGYNAVYLPLLADNIARFLSTYSSPDFSGFSCSLPFKVDAVQCCHEHDPVAKSIGAISTIIRRPDGKLVGYNNDYIGAISAIEDGIGGPGSKNAAVTPLAGRLLVVVGAGGAGKAIAYGAKEKGARIVVANRTYEKAVSLAAAVGGHALRLAELETFRPEEGMILANATSLGMYPNVDGTPIPKQALSFYDVVFDAVYAPKVTRLLREAEECGVKVVSGVEMFLRQALGQFERFTNGIEGIVSF
;
A
#
# COMPACT_ATOMS: atom_id res chain seq x y z
N MET A 1 -63.12 20.85 -27.03
CA MET A 1 -63.53 20.49 -28.40
C MET A 1 -62.97 19.10 -28.72
N THR A 2 -63.65 18.32 -29.58
CA THR A 2 -63.15 17.16 -30.39
C THR A 2 -62.08 16.21 -29.78
N ILE A 3 -62.28 14.92 -29.45
CA ILE A 3 -63.06 13.79 -30.04
C ILE A 3 -62.52 13.37 -31.44
N PRO A 4 -62.25 12.08 -31.80
CA PRO A 4 -62.27 10.78 -31.05
C PRO A 4 -61.07 9.78 -31.25
N ARG A 5 -61.24 8.60 -30.62
CA ARG A 5 -60.67 7.22 -30.77
C ARG A 5 -60.34 6.72 -32.21
N PRO A 6 -59.53 5.66 -32.40
CA PRO A 6 -59.94 4.22 -32.24
C PRO A 6 -59.36 3.55 -30.95
N ALA A 7 -59.80 2.42 -30.37
CA ALA A 7 -60.42 1.15 -30.79
C ALA A 7 -59.45 0.13 -31.47
N ALA A 8 -59.56 -1.21 -31.35
CA ALA A 8 -60.09 -2.15 -30.33
C ALA A 8 -59.83 -3.61 -30.82
N SER A 9 -59.83 -4.61 -29.92
CA SER A 9 -60.06 -6.05 -30.26
C SER A 9 -61.55 -6.26 -30.67
N PRO A 10 -62.10 -7.46 -31.05
CA PRO A 10 -61.70 -8.88 -30.83
C PRO A 10 -62.01 -9.75 -32.10
N PRO A 11 -62.71 -10.94 -32.14
CA PRO A 11 -63.03 -12.00 -31.15
C PRO A 11 -63.01 -13.49 -31.64
N GLU A 12 -63.31 -14.40 -30.69
CA GLU A 12 -64.12 -15.64 -30.85
C GLU A 12 -63.48 -16.91 -31.51
N ARG A 13 -63.87 -18.18 -31.19
CA ARG A 13 -65.11 -18.70 -30.57
C ARG A 13 -64.98 -19.74 -29.42
N GLN A 14 -65.86 -19.58 -28.43
CA GLN A 14 -66.72 -20.57 -27.74
C GLN A 14 -66.08 -21.80 -27.02
N ARG A 15 -66.14 -21.85 -25.67
CA ARG A 15 -67.20 -22.41 -24.77
C ARG A 15 -67.27 -23.96 -24.71
N PHE A 16 -67.00 -24.56 -23.53
CA PHE A 16 -68.05 -24.89 -22.52
C PHE A 16 -67.45 -25.34 -21.16
N ILE A 17 -68.33 -25.72 -20.22
CA ILE A 17 -68.21 -25.93 -18.75
C ILE A 17 -68.75 -27.37 -18.47
N PRO A 18 -68.36 -28.18 -17.43
CA PRO A 18 -68.14 -27.81 -16.03
C PRO A 18 -66.97 -28.48 -15.23
N THR A 19 -66.91 -28.08 -13.95
CA THR A 19 -66.20 -28.60 -12.76
C THR A 19 -66.84 -29.89 -12.17
N PRO A 20 -66.42 -30.44 -10.99
CA PRO A 20 -65.11 -30.49 -10.29
C PRO A 20 -64.70 -31.93 -9.84
N ASN A 21 -63.45 -32.14 -9.37
CA ASN A 21 -63.12 -32.74 -8.05
C ASN A 21 -61.63 -33.14 -7.84
N GLN A 22 -61.06 -32.70 -6.72
CA GLN A 22 -60.16 -33.51 -5.85
C GLN A 22 -61.05 -34.27 -4.82
N PRO A 23 -60.61 -35.25 -3.98
CA PRO A 23 -59.27 -35.33 -3.35
C PRO A 23 -58.76 -36.75 -2.91
N LYS A 24 -57.63 -36.78 -2.16
CA LYS A 24 -57.29 -37.71 -1.03
C LYS A 24 -57.15 -39.24 -1.30
N THR A 25 -56.39 -40.05 -0.55
CA THR A 25 -55.16 -39.96 0.30
C THR A 25 -54.71 -41.40 0.65
N HIS A 26 -53.57 -41.56 1.33
CA HIS A 26 -53.12 -42.76 2.08
C HIS A 26 -52.45 -43.90 1.29
N SER A 27 -51.87 -44.83 2.04
CA SER A 27 -50.67 -45.60 1.70
C SER A 27 -50.69 -47.03 2.28
N HIS A 28 -49.78 -47.87 1.76
CA HIS A 28 -49.34 -49.17 2.31
C HIS A 28 -50.33 -50.37 2.22
N PRO A 29 -49.86 -51.65 2.25
CA PRO A 29 -48.50 -52.18 1.94
C PRO A 29 -48.42 -53.61 1.30
N LEU A 30 -47.18 -54.12 1.17
CA LEU A 30 -46.69 -55.53 1.25
C LEU A 30 -46.68 -56.51 0.04
N TYR A 31 -45.53 -57.22 -0.08
CA TYR A 31 -45.28 -58.63 -0.52
C TYR A 31 -45.50 -59.04 -2.02
N GLN A 32 -44.78 -60.00 -2.65
CA GLN A 32 -43.61 -60.87 -2.31
C GLN A 32 -42.95 -61.53 -3.58
N LEU A 33 -41.80 -62.24 -3.45
CA LEU A 33 -41.27 -63.41 -4.25
C LEU A 33 -39.94 -63.30 -5.07
N THR A 34 -39.22 -64.45 -5.18
CA THR A 34 -37.98 -64.81 -5.95
C THR A 34 -38.10 -66.29 -6.46
N PRO A 35 -37.11 -67.21 -6.81
CA PRO A 35 -35.68 -67.37 -6.42
C PRO A 35 -34.62 -68.03 -7.43
N THR A 36 -33.33 -68.07 -7.02
CA THR A 36 -32.26 -69.14 -7.14
C THR A 36 -31.71 -69.81 -8.44
N HIS A 37 -30.37 -69.65 -8.67
CA HIS A 37 -29.24 -70.64 -8.85
C HIS A 37 -29.15 -71.74 -9.96
N PRO A 38 -27.94 -72.14 -10.48
CA PRO A 38 -26.96 -73.09 -9.84
C PRO A 38 -25.41 -72.88 -10.13
N SER A 39 -24.55 -73.91 -9.93
CA SER A 39 -23.03 -73.94 -10.01
C SER A 39 -22.52 -75.42 -10.21
N PRO A 40 -21.23 -75.83 -9.97
CA PRO A 40 -19.88 -75.55 -10.53
C PRO A 40 -19.23 -76.78 -11.28
N PRO A 41 -17.90 -76.84 -11.60
CA PRO A 41 -16.92 -77.81 -10.98
C PRO A 41 -15.41 -77.32 -10.92
N PRO A 42 -14.36 -78.12 -10.53
CA PRO A 42 -13.20 -77.58 -9.75
C PRO A 42 -11.70 -77.98 -10.07
N ALA A 43 -10.76 -77.28 -9.38
CA ALA A 43 -9.44 -77.69 -8.80
C ALA A 43 -8.26 -78.25 -9.67
N PRO A 44 -6.96 -78.00 -9.34
CA PRO A 44 -6.23 -78.60 -8.20
C PRO A 44 -5.30 -77.63 -7.39
N ALA A 45 -4.37 -78.14 -6.55
CA ALA A 45 -3.58 -77.42 -5.51
C ALA A 45 -2.02 -77.53 -5.72
N ARG A 46 -1.04 -77.28 -4.81
CA ARG A 46 -0.96 -77.32 -3.31
C ARG A 46 0.41 -76.76 -2.78
N HIS A 47 0.61 -76.74 -1.44
CA HIS A 47 1.86 -76.58 -0.62
C HIS A 47 2.46 -75.17 -0.31
N GLN A 48 2.43 -74.83 1.00
CA GLN A 48 3.53 -74.47 1.94
C GLN A 48 4.78 -73.67 1.45
N ALA A 49 5.39 -72.72 2.20
CA ALA A 49 5.32 -72.38 3.64
C ALA A 49 5.58 -70.87 3.96
N ARG A 50 5.61 -70.52 5.26
CA ARG A 50 5.93 -69.20 5.89
C ARG A 50 7.36 -69.22 6.50
N PRO A 51 7.93 -68.11 7.03
CA PRO A 51 7.63 -66.66 6.87
C PRO A 51 8.86 -65.74 6.64
N SER A 52 8.68 -64.57 6.00
CA SER A 52 9.24 -63.27 6.47
C SER A 52 8.82 -62.07 5.58
N LEU A 53 8.85 -60.87 6.18
CA LEU A 53 9.03 -59.53 5.60
C LEU A 53 8.72 -59.30 4.10
N THR A 54 7.65 -58.56 3.78
CA THR A 54 7.62 -57.65 2.60
C THR A 54 6.49 -56.62 2.67
N ASN A 55 6.71 -55.47 2.02
CA ASN A 55 5.66 -54.47 1.74
C ASN A 55 4.72 -54.96 0.61
N PRO A 56 3.48 -54.45 0.51
CA PRO A 56 2.56 -54.81 -0.56
C PRO A 56 3.04 -54.32 -1.95
N PRO A 57 3.09 -55.18 -2.99
CA PRO A 57 3.35 -54.82 -4.38
C PRO A 57 2.10 -54.20 -5.07
N PRO A 58 2.21 -53.64 -6.29
CA PRO A 58 1.31 -52.57 -6.73
C PRO A 58 -0.04 -53.03 -7.29
N LEU A 59 -1.07 -52.20 -7.04
CA LEU A 59 -2.35 -52.25 -7.74
C LEU A 59 -2.27 -51.50 -9.08
N LEU A 60 -3.06 -52.00 -10.04
CA LEU A 60 -3.28 -51.51 -11.41
C LEU A 60 -3.08 -50.00 -11.60
N ALA A 61 -2.11 -49.63 -12.45
CA ALA A 61 -1.80 -48.24 -12.76
C ALA A 61 -2.89 -47.59 -13.63
N ASP A 62 -3.68 -46.70 -13.02
CA ASP A 62 -4.55 -45.78 -13.76
C ASP A 62 -3.71 -44.82 -14.62
N ARG A 63 -4.00 -44.80 -15.92
CA ARG A 63 -3.32 -43.96 -16.91
C ARG A 63 -3.66 -42.46 -16.78
N SER A 64 -4.61 -42.08 -15.92
CA SER A 64 -5.02 -40.67 -15.72
C SER A 64 -3.96 -39.81 -15.02
N LEU A 65 -3.11 -40.38 -14.15
CA LEU A 65 -2.20 -39.63 -13.28
C LEU A 65 -0.88 -39.18 -13.93
N ALA A 66 -0.56 -39.66 -15.13
CA ALA A 66 0.71 -39.39 -15.81
C ALA A 66 0.88 -37.94 -16.33
N ARG A 67 -0.12 -37.06 -16.18
CA ARG A 67 -0.15 -35.71 -16.79
C ARG A 67 0.01 -34.54 -15.81
N ARG A 68 0.57 -34.75 -14.61
CA ARG A 68 0.77 -33.70 -13.59
C ARG A 68 2.15 -33.68 -12.91
N ARG A 69 3.20 -33.45 -13.71
CA ARG A 69 4.44 -32.80 -13.27
C ARG A 69 5.09 -32.10 -14.47
N ARG A 70 4.84 -30.80 -14.63
CA ARG A 70 5.59 -29.97 -15.60
C ARG A 70 7.04 -29.93 -15.19
N THR A 71 7.96 -30.20 -16.12
CA THR A 71 9.38 -29.95 -15.92
C THR A 71 9.67 -28.46 -16.06
N ARG A 72 10.85 -28.01 -15.60
CA ARG A 72 11.21 -26.58 -15.52
C ARG A 72 11.25 -25.86 -16.88
N GLY A 73 11.20 -26.60 -18.00
CA GLY A 73 11.17 -26.06 -19.37
C GLY A 73 9.77 -25.86 -19.98
N GLU A 74 8.69 -26.09 -19.24
CA GLU A 74 7.29 -25.98 -19.73
C GLU A 74 6.59 -24.65 -19.35
N MET A 75 7.31 -23.67 -18.83
CA MET A 75 6.76 -22.37 -18.43
C MET A 75 7.31 -21.24 -19.30
N THR A 76 6.44 -20.30 -19.68
CA THR A 76 6.83 -19.03 -20.32
C THR A 76 7.84 -18.29 -19.45
N LEU A 77 8.95 -17.90 -20.04
CA LEU A 77 10.00 -17.13 -19.39
C LEU A 77 9.64 -15.64 -19.34
N LEU A 78 9.95 -14.98 -18.22
CA LEU A 78 9.82 -13.55 -18.03
C LEU A 78 11.16 -12.86 -18.24
N CYS A 79 11.26 -12.08 -19.31
CA CYS A 79 12.47 -11.35 -19.72
C CYS A 79 12.39 -9.86 -19.38
N VAL A 80 13.48 -9.29 -18.87
CA VAL A 80 13.62 -7.84 -18.64
C VAL A 80 14.53 -7.20 -19.69
N PRO A 81 14.07 -6.21 -20.47
CA PRO A 81 14.94 -5.48 -21.39
C PRO A 81 15.79 -4.46 -20.62
N LEU A 82 17.11 -4.54 -20.80
CA LEU A 82 18.07 -3.61 -20.22
C LEU A 82 18.38 -2.52 -21.26
N VAL A 83 17.93 -1.30 -21.00
CA VAL A 83 18.02 -0.14 -21.93
C VAL A 83 18.87 1.01 -21.36
N SER A 84 19.60 0.76 -20.28
CA SER A 84 20.54 1.73 -19.70
C SER A 84 21.78 1.96 -20.57
N ARG A 85 22.29 3.20 -20.58
CA ARG A 85 23.29 3.64 -21.57
C ARG A 85 24.76 3.29 -21.29
N THR A 86 25.06 2.75 -20.10
CA THR A 86 26.42 2.29 -19.74
C THR A 86 26.42 0.84 -19.25
N VAL A 87 27.59 0.20 -19.29
CA VAL A 87 27.77 -1.20 -18.88
C VAL A 87 27.41 -1.41 -17.40
N GLU A 88 27.81 -0.48 -16.54
CA GLU A 88 27.60 -0.52 -15.09
C GLU A 88 26.11 -0.37 -14.75
N ALA A 89 25.43 0.55 -15.45
CA ALA A 89 23.99 0.75 -15.30
C ALA A 89 23.19 -0.47 -15.81
N MET A 90 23.63 -1.11 -16.90
CA MET A 90 23.03 -2.39 -17.34
C MET A 90 23.27 -3.54 -16.34
N GLN A 91 24.44 -3.62 -15.71
CA GLN A 91 24.71 -4.62 -14.66
C GLN A 91 23.84 -4.37 -13.41
N ALA A 92 23.65 -3.12 -13.00
CA ALA A 92 22.73 -2.76 -11.93
C ALA A 92 21.27 -3.12 -12.27
N ASP A 93 20.82 -2.81 -13.49
CA ASP A 93 19.49 -3.19 -13.99
C ASP A 93 19.31 -4.72 -14.06
N ALA A 94 20.36 -5.48 -14.40
CA ALA A 94 20.32 -6.95 -14.39
C ALA A 94 20.20 -7.52 -12.96
N ALA A 95 20.85 -6.90 -11.98
CA ALA A 95 20.67 -7.25 -10.56
C ALA A 95 19.27 -6.91 -10.05
N ALA A 96 18.73 -5.74 -10.44
CA ALA A 96 17.34 -5.37 -10.14
C ALA A 96 16.33 -6.33 -10.80
N ALA A 97 16.59 -6.81 -12.02
CA ALA A 97 15.76 -7.80 -12.69
C ALA A 97 15.72 -9.15 -11.94
N ALA A 98 16.86 -9.60 -11.41
CA ALA A 98 16.93 -10.80 -10.58
C ALA A 98 16.16 -10.62 -9.26
N ALA A 99 16.34 -9.50 -8.56
CA ALA A 99 15.59 -9.18 -7.34
C ALA A 99 14.08 -9.07 -7.58
N ALA A 100 13.66 -8.58 -8.76
CA ALA A 100 12.27 -8.50 -9.18
C ALA A 100 11.65 -9.84 -9.63
N GLY A 101 12.42 -10.95 -9.71
CA GLY A 101 11.90 -12.28 -10.05
C GLY A 101 11.73 -12.56 -11.55
N ALA A 102 12.53 -11.90 -12.40
CA ALA A 102 12.68 -12.26 -13.81
C ALA A 102 13.44 -13.59 -13.99
N ASP A 103 13.24 -14.26 -15.14
CA ASP A 103 13.94 -15.51 -15.48
C ASP A 103 15.20 -15.28 -16.33
N LEU A 104 15.25 -14.17 -17.07
CA LEU A 104 16.37 -13.75 -17.92
C LEU A 104 16.33 -12.24 -18.22
N VAL A 105 17.37 -11.72 -18.86
CA VAL A 105 17.45 -10.32 -19.33
C VAL A 105 17.73 -10.22 -20.83
N GLU A 106 17.21 -9.19 -21.50
CA GLU A 106 17.60 -8.79 -22.87
C GLU A 106 18.56 -7.61 -22.80
N ILE A 107 19.84 -7.87 -23.06
CA ILE A 107 20.89 -6.85 -23.13
C ILE A 107 20.78 -6.16 -24.50
N ARG A 108 20.27 -4.92 -24.53
CA ARG A 108 20.15 -4.11 -25.76
C ARG A 108 21.44 -3.36 -26.05
N LEU A 109 22.36 -4.02 -26.76
CA LEU A 109 23.67 -3.43 -27.10
C LEU A 109 23.55 -2.12 -27.88
N ASP A 110 22.46 -1.93 -28.63
CA ASP A 110 22.17 -0.70 -29.36
C ASP A 110 21.93 0.52 -28.46
N PHE A 111 21.63 0.35 -27.17
CA PHE A 111 21.46 1.45 -26.21
C PHE A 111 22.75 1.90 -25.52
N ILE A 112 23.86 1.17 -25.66
CA ILE A 112 25.12 1.47 -24.97
C ILE A 112 25.91 2.54 -25.74
N GLU A 113 26.11 3.70 -25.12
CA GLU A 113 26.89 4.79 -25.73
C GLU A 113 28.36 4.38 -25.87
N GLY A 114 28.91 4.54 -27.08
CA GLY A 114 30.31 4.20 -27.38
C GLY A 114 30.65 2.70 -27.27
N PHE A 115 29.68 1.80 -27.50
CA PHE A 115 29.83 0.35 -27.32
C PHE A 115 31.06 -0.26 -28.03
N ARG A 116 31.84 -1.05 -27.27
CA ARG A 116 33.04 -1.76 -27.75
C ARG A 116 32.91 -3.26 -27.48
N PRO A 117 32.62 -4.11 -28.49
CA PRO A 117 32.25 -5.51 -28.28
C PRO A 117 33.24 -6.31 -27.42
N ARG A 118 34.54 -6.25 -27.74
CA ARG A 118 35.61 -7.00 -27.04
C ARG A 118 35.91 -6.51 -25.62
N GLU A 119 35.48 -5.30 -25.29
CA GLU A 119 35.72 -4.66 -23.98
C GLU A 119 34.48 -4.83 -23.08
N HIS A 120 33.29 -4.54 -23.63
CA HIS A 120 32.05 -4.45 -22.87
C HIS A 120 31.35 -5.81 -22.68
N LEU A 121 31.32 -6.70 -23.69
CA LEU A 121 30.59 -7.99 -23.58
C LEU A 121 31.14 -8.91 -22.48
N PRO A 122 32.48 -9.08 -22.31
CA PRO A 122 33.00 -9.86 -21.18
C PRO A 122 32.67 -9.24 -19.82
N SER A 123 32.46 -7.92 -19.73
CA SER A 123 32.01 -7.27 -18.49
C SER A 123 30.52 -7.56 -18.25
N LEU A 124 29.67 -7.23 -19.23
CA LEU A 124 28.21 -7.42 -19.17
C LEU A 124 27.82 -8.85 -18.79
N LEU A 125 28.36 -9.85 -19.50
CA LEU A 125 27.98 -11.26 -19.29
C LEU A 125 28.47 -11.81 -17.94
N ARG A 126 29.67 -11.43 -17.47
CA ARG A 126 30.17 -11.84 -16.13
C ARG A 126 29.47 -11.11 -14.98
N GLY A 127 28.95 -9.91 -15.23
CA GLY A 127 28.18 -9.13 -14.27
C GLY A 127 26.68 -9.47 -14.25
N CYS A 128 26.21 -10.39 -15.11
CA CYS A 128 24.81 -10.76 -15.20
C CYS A 128 24.47 -11.92 -14.23
N PRO A 129 23.57 -11.73 -13.25
CA PRO A 129 23.15 -12.78 -12.32
C PRO A 129 22.06 -13.72 -12.88
N LEU A 130 21.61 -13.48 -14.11
CA LEU A 130 20.56 -14.23 -14.79
C LEU A 130 21.08 -14.74 -16.16
N PRO A 131 20.41 -15.75 -16.75
CA PRO A 131 20.56 -16.05 -18.18
C PRO A 131 20.40 -14.79 -19.04
N ALA A 132 21.17 -14.71 -20.12
CA ALA A 132 21.24 -13.52 -20.95
C ALA A 132 20.76 -13.78 -22.38
N LEU A 133 19.93 -12.88 -22.89
CA LEU A 133 19.64 -12.67 -24.29
C LEU A 133 20.41 -11.44 -24.76
N VAL A 134 21.25 -11.57 -25.78
CA VAL A 134 21.93 -10.44 -26.42
C VAL A 134 21.21 -10.04 -27.71
N THR A 135 20.81 -8.77 -27.77
CA THR A 135 20.14 -8.14 -28.92
C THR A 135 20.93 -6.91 -29.33
N TYR A 136 21.30 -6.80 -30.62
CA TYR A 136 21.93 -5.61 -31.18
C TYR A 136 21.09 -5.07 -32.34
N ARG A 137 20.01 -4.36 -32.00
CA ARG A 137 18.94 -4.04 -32.95
C ARG A 137 19.34 -2.84 -33.86
N PRO A 138 19.23 -2.96 -35.19
CA PRO A 138 19.50 -1.87 -36.12
C PRO A 138 18.29 -0.93 -36.25
N ASN A 139 18.54 0.31 -36.66
CA ASN A 139 17.54 1.35 -36.84
C ASN A 139 16.40 0.95 -37.80
N TRP A 140 16.68 0.18 -38.84
CA TRP A 140 15.68 -0.31 -39.81
C TRP A 140 14.75 -1.40 -39.25
N GLU A 141 15.02 -1.92 -38.05
CA GLU A 141 14.13 -2.79 -37.28
C GLU A 141 13.84 -2.18 -35.89
N GLY A 142 13.73 -0.85 -35.81
CA GLY A 142 13.32 -0.12 -34.60
C GLY A 142 14.34 -0.12 -33.46
N GLY A 143 15.61 -0.43 -33.73
CA GLY A 143 16.72 -0.29 -32.80
C GLY A 143 17.38 1.09 -32.83
N GLN A 144 18.53 1.21 -32.17
CA GLN A 144 19.34 2.44 -32.15
C GLN A 144 20.65 2.34 -32.95
N TYR A 145 21.06 1.15 -33.41
CA TYR A 145 22.31 0.98 -34.16
C TYR A 145 22.18 1.38 -35.64
N ASP A 146 23.13 2.17 -36.14
CA ASP A 146 23.14 2.74 -37.49
C ASP A 146 24.33 2.31 -38.37
N GLY A 147 25.25 1.50 -37.83
CA GLY A 147 26.42 0.98 -38.53
C GLY A 147 26.15 -0.25 -39.41
N ASP A 148 27.23 -0.92 -39.82
CA ASP A 148 27.18 -2.04 -40.77
C ASP A 148 26.87 -3.40 -40.12
N ASP A 149 26.25 -4.31 -40.90
CA ASP A 149 25.90 -5.64 -40.41
C ASP A 149 27.11 -6.51 -40.07
N ALA A 150 28.31 -6.32 -40.64
CA ALA A 150 29.45 -7.18 -40.34
C ALA A 150 30.05 -6.88 -38.94
N THR A 151 30.20 -5.60 -38.60
CA THR A 151 30.56 -5.15 -37.24
C THR A 151 29.52 -5.62 -36.22
N ARG A 152 28.24 -5.56 -36.58
CA ARG A 152 27.11 -6.04 -35.76
C ARG A 152 27.15 -7.55 -35.56
N PHE A 153 27.40 -8.32 -36.63
CA PHE A 153 27.49 -9.78 -36.60
C PHE A 153 28.70 -10.24 -35.78
N GLU A 154 29.85 -9.58 -35.85
CA GLU A 154 31.00 -9.89 -34.99
C GLU A 154 30.68 -9.70 -33.50
N ALA A 155 29.92 -8.66 -33.13
CA ALA A 155 29.49 -8.46 -31.74
C ALA A 155 28.55 -9.57 -31.25
N LEU A 156 27.61 -10.02 -32.08
CA LEU A 156 26.71 -11.14 -31.76
C LEU A 156 27.46 -12.48 -31.71
N ARG A 157 28.35 -12.74 -32.69
CA ARG A 157 29.22 -13.93 -32.75
C ARG A 157 30.12 -14.01 -31.50
N LEU A 158 30.69 -12.89 -31.07
CA LEU A 158 31.48 -12.79 -29.85
C LEU A 158 30.65 -13.06 -28.58
N ALA A 159 29.38 -12.64 -28.52
CA ALA A 159 28.50 -13.01 -27.41
C ALA A 159 28.29 -14.54 -27.34
N MET A 160 28.16 -15.21 -28.48
CA MET A 160 28.10 -16.67 -28.57
C MET A 160 29.42 -17.33 -28.10
N GLU A 161 30.58 -16.82 -28.54
CA GLU A 161 31.91 -17.28 -28.08
C GLU A 161 32.09 -17.14 -26.56
N LEU A 162 31.52 -16.09 -25.97
CA LEU A 162 31.53 -15.82 -24.53
C LEU A 162 30.48 -16.64 -23.73
N GLY A 163 29.67 -17.47 -24.40
CA GLY A 163 28.75 -18.41 -23.77
C GLY A 163 27.38 -17.85 -23.37
N VAL A 164 26.88 -16.82 -24.06
CA VAL A 164 25.51 -16.30 -23.88
C VAL A 164 24.44 -17.40 -24.12
N ASP A 165 23.33 -17.37 -23.37
CA ASP A 165 22.24 -18.34 -23.52
C ASP A 165 21.43 -18.13 -24.81
N TYR A 166 21.24 -16.86 -25.23
CA TYR A 166 20.46 -16.51 -26.42
C TYR A 166 21.06 -15.34 -27.21
N VAL A 167 20.88 -15.36 -28.53
CA VAL A 167 21.11 -14.24 -29.44
C VAL A 167 19.85 -13.97 -30.27
N ASP A 168 19.50 -12.71 -30.50
CA ASP A 168 18.44 -12.28 -31.41
C ASP A 168 19.03 -11.68 -32.70
N ILE A 169 18.57 -12.17 -33.86
CA ILE A 169 18.88 -11.63 -35.18
C ILE A 169 17.59 -11.41 -36.00
N GLU A 170 17.56 -10.38 -36.83
CA GLU A 170 16.39 -10.03 -37.63
C GLU A 170 16.30 -10.90 -38.90
N LEU A 171 15.10 -11.39 -39.23
CA LEU A 171 14.83 -12.29 -40.35
C LEU A 171 15.43 -11.79 -41.69
N LYS A 172 15.36 -10.49 -41.95
CA LYS A 172 15.86 -9.83 -43.17
C LYS A 172 17.35 -10.08 -43.46
N VAL A 173 18.14 -10.45 -42.44
CA VAL A 173 19.57 -10.73 -42.57
C VAL A 173 20.00 -12.05 -41.93
N ALA A 174 19.07 -12.84 -41.40
CA ALA A 174 19.35 -14.06 -40.65
C ALA A 174 20.08 -15.13 -41.50
N ASP A 175 19.75 -15.31 -42.78
CA ASP A 175 20.50 -16.17 -43.71
C ASP A 175 21.99 -15.78 -43.81
N LYS A 176 22.26 -14.47 -43.84
CA LYS A 176 23.64 -13.93 -43.90
C LYS A 176 24.37 -14.16 -42.59
N PHE A 177 23.71 -13.96 -41.45
CA PHE A 177 24.30 -14.21 -40.13
C PHE A 177 24.59 -15.70 -39.90
N ILE A 178 23.69 -16.59 -40.30
CA ILE A 178 23.87 -18.04 -40.18
C ILE A 178 25.00 -18.53 -41.11
N SER A 179 25.06 -18.00 -42.34
CA SER A 179 26.21 -18.20 -43.25
C SER A 179 27.52 -17.66 -42.66
N PHE A 180 27.48 -16.52 -41.96
CA PHE A 180 28.65 -15.89 -41.34
C PHE A 180 29.20 -16.70 -40.15
N ILE A 181 28.33 -17.29 -39.32
CA ILE A 181 28.79 -18.11 -38.17
C ILE A 181 29.16 -19.56 -38.54
N SER A 182 28.76 -20.07 -39.71
CA SER A 182 29.20 -21.33 -40.35
C SER A 182 29.80 -22.39 -39.40
N GLY A 183 28.92 -23.10 -38.68
CA GLY A 183 29.31 -24.21 -37.77
C GLY A 183 29.82 -23.80 -36.38
N SER A 184 30.04 -22.50 -36.12
CA SER A 184 30.57 -21.98 -34.85
C SER A 184 29.52 -21.76 -33.75
N LYS A 185 28.28 -22.22 -33.95
CA LYS A 185 27.17 -22.08 -32.97
C LYS A 185 27.40 -23.04 -31.80
N PRO A 186 27.61 -22.56 -30.56
CA PRO A 186 27.74 -23.44 -29.39
C PRO A 186 26.40 -24.12 -29.08
N GLU A 187 26.42 -25.40 -28.72
CA GLU A 187 25.20 -26.19 -28.40
C GLU A 187 24.33 -25.57 -27.30
N LYS A 188 24.91 -24.72 -26.44
CA LYS A 188 24.21 -24.04 -25.33
C LYS A 188 23.52 -22.74 -25.74
N CYS A 189 23.91 -22.10 -26.84
CA CYS A 189 23.37 -20.82 -27.27
C CYS A 189 22.23 -21.02 -28.28
N LYS A 190 21.04 -20.49 -27.96
CA LYS A 190 19.88 -20.53 -28.86
C LYS A 190 19.78 -19.26 -29.71
N LEU A 191 19.56 -19.45 -31.00
CA LEU A 191 19.30 -18.38 -31.95
C LEU A 191 17.80 -18.10 -32.03
N ILE A 192 17.42 -16.92 -31.55
CA ILE A 192 16.11 -16.31 -31.79
C ILE A 192 16.21 -15.58 -33.13
N VAL A 193 15.31 -15.90 -34.07
CA VAL A 193 15.17 -15.11 -35.31
C VAL A 193 13.86 -14.34 -35.23
N SER A 194 13.96 -13.02 -35.40
CA SER A 194 12.88 -12.07 -35.09
C SER A 194 12.35 -11.33 -36.32
N SER A 195 11.09 -10.89 -36.24
CA SER A 195 10.49 -9.96 -37.20
C SER A 195 9.50 -9.04 -36.50
N HIS A 196 9.59 -7.74 -36.79
CA HIS A 196 8.79 -6.69 -36.15
C HIS A 196 7.93 -5.96 -37.19
N ASN A 197 6.61 -6.01 -37.03
CA ASN A 197 5.65 -5.20 -37.78
C ASN A 197 5.12 -4.10 -36.86
N TYR A 198 5.58 -2.87 -37.09
CA TYR A 198 5.19 -1.70 -36.28
C TYR A 198 3.84 -1.09 -36.70
N GLU A 199 3.33 -1.42 -37.89
CA GLU A 199 2.12 -0.82 -38.47
C GLU A 199 0.85 -1.57 -38.06
N SER A 200 0.89 -2.91 -38.09
CA SER A 200 -0.29 -3.75 -38.00
C SER A 200 0.02 -5.17 -37.51
N THR A 201 -1.03 -6.01 -37.43
CA THR A 201 -0.93 -7.46 -37.28
C THR A 201 -1.48 -8.11 -38.55
N PRO A 202 -0.70 -8.89 -39.32
CA PRO A 202 -1.18 -9.55 -40.53
C PRO A 202 -2.29 -10.59 -40.26
N SER A 203 -2.83 -11.19 -41.33
CA SER A 203 -3.73 -12.33 -41.25
C SER A 203 -3.05 -13.58 -40.65
N CYS A 204 -3.84 -14.59 -40.27
CA CYS A 204 -3.29 -15.84 -39.74
C CYS A 204 -2.48 -16.63 -40.77
N GLU A 205 -2.77 -16.46 -42.07
CA GLU A 205 -2.05 -17.05 -43.20
C GLU A 205 -0.67 -16.39 -43.36
N GLU A 206 -0.63 -15.06 -43.48
CA GLU A 206 0.62 -14.28 -43.56
C GLU A 206 1.51 -14.47 -42.32
N LEU A 207 0.91 -14.63 -41.13
CA LEU A 207 1.64 -14.94 -39.89
C LEU A 207 2.18 -16.39 -39.90
N ALA A 208 1.45 -17.36 -40.44
CA ALA A 208 1.94 -18.73 -40.59
C ALA A 208 3.09 -18.81 -41.62
N ASP A 209 2.98 -18.08 -42.74
CA ASP A 209 4.06 -17.94 -43.72
C ASP A 209 5.29 -17.21 -43.15
N LEU A 210 5.08 -16.27 -42.22
CA LEU A 210 6.16 -15.63 -41.48
C LEU A 210 6.85 -16.62 -40.52
N VAL A 211 6.09 -17.43 -39.78
CA VAL A 211 6.64 -18.54 -38.96
C VAL A 211 7.44 -19.51 -39.84
N ALA A 212 6.88 -19.95 -40.97
CA ALA A 212 7.52 -20.91 -41.87
C ALA A 212 8.83 -20.35 -42.48
N ARG A 213 8.86 -19.07 -42.88
CA ARG A 213 10.09 -18.41 -43.33
C ARG A 213 11.14 -18.31 -42.22
N ILE A 214 10.75 -17.95 -40.99
CA ILE A 214 11.67 -17.88 -39.85
C ILE A 214 12.26 -19.26 -39.53
N GLN A 215 11.44 -20.32 -39.58
CA GLN A 215 11.89 -21.70 -39.40
C GLN A 215 12.87 -22.15 -40.50
N ALA A 216 12.55 -21.87 -41.78
CA ALA A 216 13.35 -22.30 -42.93
C ALA A 216 14.79 -21.77 -42.91
N VAL A 217 15.01 -20.61 -42.30
CA VAL A 217 16.34 -19.99 -42.11
C VAL A 217 17.18 -20.70 -41.02
N GLY A 218 16.56 -21.50 -40.13
CA GLY A 218 17.27 -22.29 -39.12
C GLY A 218 17.23 -21.73 -37.69
N SER A 219 16.16 -21.02 -37.33
CA SER A 219 15.93 -20.53 -35.95
C SER A 219 15.71 -21.66 -34.93
N ASP A 220 16.23 -21.53 -33.70
CA ASP A 220 15.77 -22.39 -32.58
C ASP A 220 14.44 -21.88 -31.99
N ILE A 221 14.22 -20.57 -32.08
CA ILE A 221 13.06 -19.86 -31.52
C ILE A 221 12.58 -18.82 -32.53
N VAL A 222 11.28 -18.84 -32.83
CA VAL A 222 10.61 -17.88 -33.71
C VAL A 222 10.16 -16.67 -32.87
N LYS A 223 10.49 -15.44 -33.24
CA LYS A 223 10.00 -14.21 -32.57
C LYS A 223 9.23 -13.33 -33.56
N ILE A 224 7.96 -13.06 -33.27
CA ILE A 224 7.12 -12.18 -34.10
C ILE A 224 6.46 -11.15 -33.17
N ALA A 225 6.74 -9.87 -33.43
CA ALA A 225 6.16 -8.74 -32.73
C ALA A 225 5.34 -7.89 -33.71
N THR A 226 4.03 -7.82 -33.53
CA THR A 226 3.13 -7.02 -34.39
C THR A 226 2.53 -5.83 -33.62
N THR A 227 1.81 -4.92 -34.29
CA THR A 227 1.04 -3.86 -33.62
C THR A 227 -0.46 -4.17 -33.63
N ALA A 228 -1.15 -4.00 -32.49
CA ALA A 228 -2.61 -4.04 -32.43
C ALA A 228 -3.20 -2.68 -32.84
N SER A 229 -3.92 -2.69 -33.96
CA SER A 229 -4.81 -1.61 -34.40
C SER A 229 -6.16 -1.68 -33.68
N ASP A 230 -6.67 -2.90 -33.48
CA ASP A 230 -7.84 -3.27 -32.70
C ASP A 230 -7.49 -4.46 -31.79
N ILE A 231 -8.19 -4.62 -30.67
CA ILE A 231 -7.94 -5.72 -29.73
C ILE A 231 -8.27 -7.10 -30.33
N ALA A 232 -9.07 -7.20 -31.39
CA ALA A 232 -9.25 -8.47 -32.11
C ALA A 232 -7.96 -8.97 -32.77
N ASP A 233 -6.96 -8.09 -33.01
CA ASP A 233 -5.68 -8.45 -33.64
C ASP A 233 -4.89 -9.48 -32.82
N VAL A 234 -5.00 -9.41 -31.49
CA VAL A 234 -4.35 -10.34 -30.56
C VAL A 234 -4.82 -11.80 -30.77
N SER A 235 -6.06 -12.02 -31.25
CA SER A 235 -6.59 -13.36 -31.51
C SER A 235 -5.82 -14.10 -32.62
N ARG A 236 -5.33 -13.38 -33.63
CA ARG A 236 -4.57 -13.96 -34.76
C ARG A 236 -3.21 -14.47 -34.30
N MET A 237 -2.54 -13.70 -33.44
CA MET A 237 -1.30 -14.12 -32.79
C MET A 237 -1.52 -15.37 -31.91
N PHE A 238 -2.58 -15.42 -31.09
CA PHE A 238 -2.88 -16.60 -30.27
C PHE A 238 -3.19 -17.85 -31.10
N GLN A 239 -3.93 -17.74 -32.21
CA GLN A 239 -4.20 -18.87 -33.10
C GLN A 239 -2.91 -19.46 -33.67
N VAL A 240 -2.01 -18.61 -34.17
CA VAL A 240 -0.73 -19.04 -34.73
C VAL A 240 0.17 -19.66 -33.66
N MET A 241 0.25 -19.06 -32.46
CA MET A 241 1.03 -19.60 -31.34
C MET A 241 0.55 -20.98 -30.89
N VAL A 242 -0.77 -21.22 -30.81
CA VAL A 242 -1.34 -22.52 -30.38
C VAL A 242 -1.10 -23.63 -31.42
N HIS A 243 -0.94 -23.28 -32.70
CA HIS A 243 -0.64 -24.23 -33.77
C HIS A 243 0.86 -24.36 -34.10
N CYS A 244 1.71 -23.49 -33.54
CA CYS A 244 3.14 -23.51 -33.77
C CYS A 244 3.81 -24.70 -33.06
N GLN A 245 4.55 -25.53 -33.80
CA GLN A 245 5.23 -26.72 -33.28
C GLN A 245 6.67 -26.46 -32.81
N VAL A 246 7.16 -25.23 -32.93
CA VAL A 246 8.47 -24.79 -32.44
C VAL A 246 8.31 -23.72 -31.36
N PRO A 247 9.32 -23.50 -30.49
CA PRO A 247 9.31 -22.41 -29.53
C PRO A 247 9.02 -21.05 -30.19
N MET A 248 7.95 -20.37 -29.75
CA MET A 248 7.49 -19.12 -30.35
C MET A 248 7.31 -18.01 -29.31
N ILE A 249 7.86 -16.84 -29.62
CA ILE A 249 7.69 -15.56 -28.92
C ILE A 249 6.74 -14.71 -29.77
N GLY A 250 5.44 -14.97 -29.64
CA GLY A 250 4.39 -14.20 -30.31
C GLY A 250 3.89 -13.07 -29.41
N LEU A 251 4.04 -11.82 -29.85
CA LEU A 251 3.72 -10.63 -29.07
C LEU A 251 3.02 -9.58 -29.92
N VAL A 252 2.15 -8.80 -29.30
CA VAL A 252 1.45 -7.69 -29.93
C VAL A 252 1.65 -6.41 -29.11
N MET A 253 2.09 -5.35 -29.78
CA MET A 253 2.41 -4.03 -29.26
C MET A 253 1.17 -3.12 -29.25
N SER A 254 1.33 -1.93 -28.65
CA SER A 254 0.25 -0.99 -28.27
C SER A 254 -0.52 -1.41 -27.01
N GLU A 255 -1.30 -0.49 -26.42
CA GLU A 255 -2.13 -0.79 -25.23
C GLU A 255 -3.16 -1.89 -25.51
N LYS A 256 -3.72 -1.94 -26.73
CA LYS A 256 -4.63 -2.99 -27.20
C LYS A 256 -3.93 -4.36 -27.28
N GLY A 257 -2.61 -4.37 -27.47
CA GLY A 257 -1.77 -5.56 -27.53
C GLY A 257 -1.45 -6.20 -26.18
N LEU A 258 -1.68 -5.52 -25.04
CA LEU A 258 -1.28 -5.95 -23.68
C LEU A 258 -1.71 -7.40 -23.35
N MET A 259 -2.91 -7.80 -23.77
CA MET A 259 -3.43 -9.16 -23.53
C MET A 259 -2.48 -10.26 -24.08
N SER A 260 -1.76 -10.00 -25.19
CA SER A 260 -0.79 -10.94 -25.76
C SER A 260 0.37 -11.25 -24.81
N ARG A 261 0.81 -10.25 -24.05
CA ARG A 261 1.97 -10.31 -23.13
C ARG A 261 1.63 -11.01 -21.81
N VAL A 262 0.37 -10.93 -21.38
CA VAL A 262 -0.11 -11.52 -20.13
C VAL A 262 -0.56 -12.98 -20.34
N LEU A 263 -1.26 -13.28 -21.44
CA LEU A 263 -1.79 -14.62 -21.72
C LEU A 263 -0.83 -15.53 -22.48
N SER A 264 0.43 -15.12 -22.70
CA SER A 264 1.45 -15.96 -23.32
C SER A 264 1.56 -17.37 -22.70
N PRO A 265 1.48 -17.58 -21.35
CA PRO A 265 1.50 -18.91 -20.74
C PRO A 265 0.26 -19.77 -20.99
N LYS A 266 -0.86 -19.16 -21.39
CA LYS A 266 -2.08 -19.87 -21.77
C LYS A 266 -2.01 -20.36 -23.22
N PHE A 267 -1.46 -19.55 -24.12
CA PHE A 267 -1.46 -19.79 -25.56
C PHE A 267 -0.10 -20.26 -26.13
N GLY A 268 0.79 -20.78 -25.28
CA GLY A 268 2.01 -21.48 -25.72
C GLY A 268 3.25 -20.62 -25.97
N GLY A 269 3.25 -19.36 -25.56
CA GLY A 269 4.39 -18.46 -25.73
C GLY A 269 5.62 -18.89 -24.92
N TYR A 270 6.78 -18.96 -25.57
CA TYR A 270 8.06 -19.33 -24.94
C TYR A 270 8.54 -18.28 -23.93
N LEU A 271 8.33 -16.99 -24.23
CA LEU A 271 8.84 -15.87 -23.45
C LEU A 271 7.89 -14.66 -23.59
N THR A 272 7.80 -13.85 -22.53
CA THR A 272 7.19 -12.52 -22.55
C THR A 272 8.14 -11.49 -21.92
N PHE A 273 7.91 -10.20 -22.19
CA PHE A 273 8.74 -9.10 -21.68
C PHE A 273 7.99 -8.25 -20.67
N GLY A 274 8.64 -7.94 -19.55
CA GLY A 274 8.20 -6.95 -18.57
C GLY A 274 9.33 -5.99 -18.20
N THR A 275 9.02 -4.73 -17.93
CA THR A 275 10.03 -3.71 -17.56
C THR A 275 10.33 -3.73 -16.06
N LEU A 276 11.46 -3.13 -15.64
CA LEU A 276 11.75 -2.87 -14.23
C LEU A 276 10.77 -1.83 -13.65
N ASP A 277 10.58 -0.75 -14.40
CA ASP A 277 9.79 0.42 -14.05
C ASP A 277 9.09 1.00 -15.29
N ALA A 278 8.26 2.03 -15.11
CA ALA A 278 7.47 2.63 -16.20
C ALA A 278 8.27 3.53 -17.15
N THR A 279 9.56 3.81 -16.87
CA THR A 279 10.45 4.62 -17.71
C THR A 279 11.32 3.77 -18.65
N LYS A 280 11.71 2.57 -18.22
CA LYS A 280 12.57 1.63 -18.97
C LYS A 280 11.79 0.74 -19.94
N ILE A 281 11.00 1.35 -20.82
CA ILE A 281 10.20 0.67 -21.85
C ILE A 281 11.04 0.47 -23.12
N SER A 282 11.10 -0.76 -23.63
CA SER A 282 11.77 -1.10 -24.90
C SER A 282 10.80 -1.34 -26.07
N ALA A 283 9.50 -1.52 -25.80
CA ALA A 283 8.45 -1.63 -26.82
C ALA A 283 7.06 -1.20 -26.28
N PRO A 284 6.21 -0.53 -27.08
CA PRO A 284 4.89 -0.06 -26.62
C PRO A 284 4.00 -1.16 -26.02
N GLY A 285 3.33 -0.82 -24.91
CA GLY A 285 2.39 -1.71 -24.22
C GLY A 285 3.03 -2.80 -23.36
N GLN A 286 4.32 -2.70 -23.01
CA GLN A 286 4.93 -3.55 -21.97
C GLN A 286 4.39 -3.17 -20.57
N PRO A 287 3.90 -4.13 -19.77
CA PRO A 287 3.73 -3.95 -18.32
C PRO A 287 5.08 -4.13 -17.60
N THR A 288 5.13 -3.75 -16.32
CA THR A 288 6.27 -4.07 -15.45
C THR A 288 6.30 -5.56 -15.06
N VAL A 289 7.48 -6.08 -14.70
CA VAL A 289 7.64 -7.38 -14.04
C VAL A 289 6.72 -7.50 -12.83
N LYS A 290 6.62 -6.44 -12.03
CA LYS A 290 5.79 -6.40 -10.82
C LYS A 290 4.31 -6.55 -11.13
N GLU A 291 3.78 -5.87 -12.15
CA GLU A 291 2.39 -6.07 -12.58
C GLU A 291 2.14 -7.50 -13.08
N LEU A 292 3.08 -8.08 -13.84
CA LEU A 292 2.95 -9.46 -14.33
C LEU A 292 2.93 -10.48 -13.18
N LEU A 293 3.76 -10.31 -12.16
CA LEU A 293 3.82 -11.21 -11.00
C LEU A 293 2.68 -10.95 -9.98
N ASP A 294 2.56 -9.73 -9.46
CA ASP A 294 1.70 -9.40 -8.32
C ASP A 294 0.23 -9.20 -8.70
N ILE A 295 -0.04 -8.63 -9.87
CA ILE A 295 -1.40 -8.27 -10.32
C ILE A 295 -1.93 -9.37 -11.24
N TYR A 296 -1.27 -9.64 -12.37
CA TYR A 296 -1.74 -10.61 -13.34
C TYR A 296 -1.43 -12.06 -12.95
N ASN A 297 -0.65 -12.30 -11.89
CA ASN A 297 -0.38 -13.64 -11.37
C ASN A 297 0.19 -14.59 -12.44
N ILE A 298 1.07 -14.09 -13.33
CA ILE A 298 1.47 -14.79 -14.57
C ILE A 298 1.99 -16.23 -14.34
N ARG A 299 2.66 -16.48 -13.21
CA ARG A 299 3.17 -17.81 -12.79
C ARG A 299 2.06 -18.83 -12.50
N ARG A 300 0.79 -18.40 -12.38
CA ARG A 300 -0.41 -19.23 -12.19
C ARG A 300 -1.22 -19.44 -13.48
N ILE A 301 -0.91 -18.72 -14.56
CA ILE A 301 -1.60 -18.84 -15.84
C ILE A 301 -1.13 -20.10 -16.57
N GLY A 302 -2.06 -20.87 -17.11
CA GLY A 302 -1.80 -22.01 -17.98
C GLY A 302 -2.96 -22.26 -18.97
N PRO A 303 -2.90 -23.34 -19.77
CA PRO A 303 -3.88 -23.61 -20.82
C PRO A 303 -5.34 -23.64 -20.32
N ASP A 304 -5.59 -24.26 -19.16
CA ASP A 304 -6.93 -24.37 -18.58
C ASP A 304 -7.45 -23.08 -17.91
N THR A 305 -6.60 -22.07 -17.70
CA THR A 305 -6.97 -20.84 -16.99
C THR A 305 -8.01 -20.06 -17.79
N LYS A 306 -9.10 -19.66 -17.12
CA LYS A 306 -10.15 -18.85 -17.74
C LYS A 306 -9.76 -17.38 -17.83
N VAL A 307 -10.20 -16.73 -18.89
CA VAL A 307 -9.99 -15.29 -19.09
C VAL A 307 -11.27 -14.57 -18.68
N LEU A 308 -11.09 -13.58 -17.81
CA LEU A 308 -12.08 -12.57 -17.44
C LEU A 308 -11.50 -11.18 -17.79
N GLY A 309 -12.33 -10.14 -17.80
CA GLY A 309 -11.78 -8.78 -17.92
C GLY A 309 -12.80 -7.66 -18.01
N LEU A 310 -12.32 -6.43 -17.93
CA LEU A 310 -13.11 -5.22 -18.12
C LEU A 310 -13.01 -4.74 -19.57
N ILE A 311 -14.13 -4.76 -20.30
CA ILE A 311 -14.26 -4.12 -21.61
C ILE A 311 -14.64 -2.65 -21.39
N ALA A 312 -13.76 -1.73 -21.82
CA ALA A 312 -13.96 -0.28 -21.70
C ALA A 312 -13.11 0.49 -22.70
N ASN A 313 -13.46 1.75 -22.96
CA ASN A 313 -12.62 2.68 -23.70
C ASN A 313 -12.77 4.11 -23.13
N PRO A 314 -11.73 4.68 -22.48
CA PRO A 314 -10.44 4.06 -22.13
C PRO A 314 -10.55 2.99 -21.04
N VAL A 315 -9.50 2.18 -20.83
CA VAL A 315 -9.47 1.13 -19.80
C VAL A 315 -8.32 1.26 -18.79
N LYS A 316 -7.19 1.88 -19.16
CA LYS A 316 -5.93 1.90 -18.37
C LYS A 316 -6.06 2.26 -16.89
N GLN A 317 -6.93 3.21 -16.54
CA GLN A 317 -7.15 3.69 -15.16
C GLN A 317 -7.92 2.68 -14.28
N SER A 318 -8.42 1.57 -14.83
CA SER A 318 -9.30 0.68 -14.10
C SER A 318 -8.55 -0.12 -13.03
N LYS A 319 -9.05 -0.01 -11.80
CA LYS A 319 -8.59 -0.79 -10.64
C LYS A 319 -9.21 -2.19 -10.56
N SER A 320 -10.09 -2.54 -11.51
CA SER A 320 -10.76 -3.87 -11.58
C SER A 320 -9.79 -5.06 -11.67
N PRO A 321 -8.71 -5.05 -12.48
CA PRO A 321 -7.78 -6.18 -12.53
C PRO A 321 -7.08 -6.43 -11.21
N ILE A 322 -6.71 -5.37 -10.48
CA ILE A 322 -6.03 -5.46 -9.18
C ILE A 322 -6.96 -6.08 -8.13
N LEU A 323 -8.24 -5.68 -8.11
CA LEU A 323 -9.24 -6.22 -7.19
C LEU A 323 -9.60 -7.67 -7.53
N HIS A 324 -9.99 -7.94 -8.78
CA HIS A 324 -10.47 -9.27 -9.18
C HIS A 324 -9.35 -10.31 -9.12
N ASN A 325 -8.12 -10.04 -9.58
CA ASN A 325 -7.05 -11.04 -9.50
C ASN A 325 -6.71 -11.41 -8.06
N LYS A 326 -6.68 -10.44 -7.12
CA LYS A 326 -6.52 -10.74 -5.68
C LYS A 326 -7.66 -11.60 -5.12
N CYS A 327 -8.91 -11.34 -5.51
CA CYS A 327 -10.06 -12.15 -5.10
C CYS A 327 -10.04 -13.57 -5.71
N LEU A 328 -9.63 -13.71 -6.97
CA LEU A 328 -9.51 -15.00 -7.66
C LEU A 328 -8.36 -15.84 -7.08
N GLN A 329 -7.23 -15.20 -6.79
CA GLN A 329 -6.06 -15.79 -6.14
C GLN A 329 -6.40 -16.32 -4.74
N SER A 330 -7.10 -15.54 -3.91
CA SER A 330 -7.39 -15.90 -2.51
C SER A 330 -8.37 -17.06 -2.37
N ILE A 331 -9.33 -17.24 -3.29
CA ILE A 331 -10.19 -18.45 -3.32
C ILE A 331 -9.63 -19.59 -4.19
N GLY A 332 -8.45 -19.42 -4.79
CA GLY A 332 -7.80 -20.41 -5.65
C GLY A 332 -8.49 -20.67 -6.99
N TYR A 333 -9.33 -19.76 -7.49
CA TYR A 333 -10.06 -19.93 -8.74
C TYR A 333 -9.12 -19.80 -9.95
N ASN A 334 -9.21 -20.73 -10.90
CA ASN A 334 -8.30 -20.77 -12.06
C ASN A 334 -8.75 -19.80 -13.18
N ALA A 335 -8.69 -18.50 -12.89
CA ALA A 335 -8.90 -17.45 -13.87
C ALA A 335 -7.93 -16.27 -13.69
N VAL A 336 -7.74 -15.50 -14.75
CA VAL A 336 -7.05 -14.20 -14.74
C VAL A 336 -7.99 -13.13 -15.29
N TYR A 337 -7.98 -11.96 -14.68
CA TYR A 337 -8.78 -10.79 -15.04
C TYR A 337 -7.90 -9.71 -15.69
N LEU A 338 -8.30 -9.22 -16.87
CA LEU A 338 -7.53 -8.26 -17.66
C LEU A 338 -8.26 -6.91 -17.89
N PRO A 339 -7.54 -5.81 -18.12
CA PRO A 339 -8.08 -4.66 -18.84
C PRO A 339 -8.17 -4.98 -20.33
N LEU A 340 -9.30 -4.69 -20.97
CA LEU A 340 -9.59 -5.00 -22.38
C LEU A 340 -10.01 -3.73 -23.11
N LEU A 341 -9.05 -3.08 -23.79
CA LEU A 341 -9.28 -1.86 -24.57
C LEU A 341 -9.91 -2.23 -25.92
N ALA A 342 -11.24 -2.20 -26.00
CA ALA A 342 -11.99 -2.46 -27.23
C ALA A 342 -12.50 -1.14 -27.85
N ASP A 343 -12.63 -1.11 -29.17
CA ASP A 343 -13.35 -0.04 -29.87
C ASP A 343 -14.81 -0.43 -30.16
N ASP A 344 -15.05 -1.70 -30.51
CA ASP A 344 -16.37 -2.27 -30.80
C ASP A 344 -16.64 -3.53 -29.95
N LEU A 345 -17.77 -3.54 -29.24
CA LEU A 345 -18.15 -4.61 -28.33
C LEU A 345 -18.58 -5.90 -29.06
N ALA A 346 -19.30 -5.78 -30.17
CA ALA A 346 -19.84 -6.93 -30.90
C ALA A 346 -18.71 -7.70 -31.61
N ARG A 347 -17.78 -6.98 -32.22
CA ARG A 347 -16.53 -7.49 -32.79
C ARG A 347 -15.64 -8.14 -31.71
N PHE A 348 -15.51 -7.52 -30.54
CA PHE A 348 -14.80 -8.14 -29.42
C PHE A 348 -15.45 -9.47 -28.98
N LEU A 349 -16.76 -9.48 -28.71
CA LEU A 349 -17.48 -10.64 -28.16
C LEU A 349 -17.60 -11.82 -29.15
N SER A 350 -17.60 -11.53 -30.45
CA SER A 350 -17.58 -12.54 -31.53
C SER A 350 -16.17 -13.09 -31.78
N THR A 351 -15.14 -12.24 -31.75
CA THR A 351 -13.73 -12.68 -31.83
C THR A 351 -13.37 -13.57 -30.63
N TYR A 352 -13.67 -13.12 -29.42
CA TYR A 352 -13.38 -13.83 -28.18
C TYR A 352 -14.56 -14.71 -27.73
N SER A 353 -15.04 -15.52 -28.68
CA SER A 353 -16.19 -16.41 -28.56
C SER A 353 -15.90 -17.75 -27.87
N SER A 354 -14.63 -18.13 -27.69
CA SER A 354 -14.28 -19.44 -27.11
C SER A 354 -14.67 -19.59 -25.64
N PRO A 355 -14.85 -20.83 -25.13
CA PRO A 355 -15.07 -21.11 -23.71
C PRO A 355 -13.93 -20.71 -22.76
N ASP A 356 -12.82 -20.16 -23.26
CA ASP A 356 -11.76 -19.59 -22.43
C ASP A 356 -12.21 -18.26 -21.82
N PHE A 357 -12.82 -17.41 -22.64
CA PHE A 357 -13.28 -16.08 -22.30
C PHE A 357 -14.67 -16.21 -21.66
N SER A 358 -14.66 -16.39 -20.33
CA SER A 358 -15.79 -16.92 -19.56
C SER A 358 -16.74 -15.84 -19.02
N GLY A 359 -16.30 -14.59 -18.99
CA GLY A 359 -17.12 -13.47 -18.55
C GLY A 359 -16.37 -12.14 -18.58
N PHE A 360 -17.12 -11.05 -18.65
CA PHE A 360 -16.60 -9.70 -18.80
C PHE A 360 -17.39 -8.71 -17.93
N SER A 361 -16.72 -7.71 -17.39
CA SER A 361 -17.39 -6.48 -16.94
C SER A 361 -17.42 -5.47 -18.09
N CYS A 362 -18.40 -4.58 -18.09
CA CYS A 362 -18.53 -3.50 -19.08
C CYS A 362 -18.61 -2.13 -18.40
N SER A 363 -17.76 -1.20 -18.85
CA SER A 363 -17.81 0.21 -18.45
C SER A 363 -18.25 1.11 -19.62
N LEU A 364 -17.96 2.41 -19.54
CA LEU A 364 -18.13 3.37 -20.62
C LEU A 364 -17.31 2.94 -21.87
N PRO A 365 -17.86 3.11 -23.09
CA PRO A 365 -19.25 3.44 -23.41
C PRO A 365 -20.23 2.25 -23.31
N PHE A 366 -19.71 1.03 -23.40
CA PHE A 366 -20.37 -0.23 -23.79
C PHE A 366 -21.55 -0.75 -22.95
N LYS A 367 -21.85 -0.16 -21.78
CA LYS A 367 -22.93 -0.64 -20.89
C LYS A 367 -24.32 -0.72 -21.54
N VAL A 368 -24.60 0.05 -22.59
CA VAL A 368 -25.89 0.00 -23.31
C VAL A 368 -25.84 -1.00 -24.47
N ASP A 369 -24.73 -1.05 -25.20
CA ASP A 369 -24.54 -1.90 -26.37
C ASP A 369 -24.50 -3.39 -26.00
N ALA A 370 -24.06 -3.68 -24.77
CA ALA A 370 -24.13 -5.01 -24.15
C ALA A 370 -25.56 -5.60 -24.11
N VAL A 371 -26.61 -4.77 -24.14
CA VAL A 371 -28.03 -5.19 -24.20
C VAL A 371 -28.44 -5.67 -25.59
N GLN A 372 -27.68 -5.33 -26.64
CA GLN A 372 -27.87 -5.90 -27.99
C GLN A 372 -26.95 -7.10 -28.24
N CYS A 373 -25.86 -7.23 -27.48
CA CYS A 373 -24.86 -8.30 -27.64
C CYS A 373 -25.12 -9.55 -26.77
N CYS A 374 -25.94 -9.45 -25.72
CA CYS A 374 -26.31 -10.59 -24.88
C CYS A 374 -27.50 -11.36 -25.47
N HIS A 375 -27.51 -12.68 -25.28
CA HIS A 375 -28.53 -13.59 -25.80
C HIS A 375 -29.69 -13.73 -24.79
N GLU A 376 -29.37 -13.65 -23.50
CA GLU A 376 -30.32 -13.67 -22.40
C GLU A 376 -30.00 -12.53 -21.43
N HIS A 377 -31.02 -12.00 -20.75
CA HIS A 377 -30.89 -10.89 -19.81
C HIS A 377 -31.51 -11.24 -18.46
N ASP A 378 -30.84 -10.88 -17.39
CA ASP A 378 -31.42 -10.83 -16.06
C ASP A 378 -32.65 -9.87 -16.07
N PRO A 379 -33.77 -10.20 -15.37
CA PRO A 379 -34.95 -9.33 -15.31
C PRO A 379 -34.65 -7.89 -14.87
N VAL A 380 -33.70 -7.70 -13.96
CA VAL A 380 -33.27 -6.38 -13.47
C VAL A 380 -32.44 -5.68 -14.53
N ALA A 381 -31.47 -6.35 -15.14
CA ALA A 381 -30.65 -5.77 -16.23
C ALA A 381 -31.50 -5.37 -17.45
N LYS A 382 -32.52 -6.18 -17.78
CA LYS A 382 -33.53 -5.87 -18.80
C LYS A 382 -34.37 -4.66 -18.45
N SER A 383 -34.75 -4.50 -17.17
CA SER A 383 -35.56 -3.37 -16.68
C SER A 383 -34.75 -2.06 -16.65
N ILE A 384 -33.46 -2.14 -16.31
CA ILE A 384 -32.53 -1.00 -16.36
C ILE A 384 -32.21 -0.62 -17.82
N GLY A 385 -32.17 -1.58 -18.74
CA GLY A 385 -31.75 -1.36 -20.12
C GLY A 385 -30.27 -0.98 -20.22
N ALA A 386 -29.43 -1.54 -19.35
CA ALA A 386 -27.97 -1.49 -19.39
C ALA A 386 -27.38 -2.70 -18.64
N ILE A 387 -26.27 -3.22 -19.13
CA ILE A 387 -25.54 -4.38 -18.58
C ILE A 387 -24.12 -3.95 -18.24
N ASN A 388 -23.64 -4.31 -17.06
CA ASN A 388 -22.25 -4.10 -16.65
C ASN A 388 -21.47 -5.40 -16.47
N THR A 389 -22.13 -6.55 -16.63
CA THR A 389 -21.57 -7.88 -16.33
C THR A 389 -22.13 -8.88 -17.34
N ILE A 390 -21.27 -9.52 -18.12
CA ILE A 390 -21.62 -10.53 -19.11
C ILE A 390 -20.99 -11.86 -18.68
N ILE A 391 -21.78 -12.94 -18.63
CA ILE A 391 -21.30 -14.30 -18.36
C ILE A 391 -21.47 -15.17 -19.61
N ARG A 392 -20.42 -15.88 -20.01
CA ARG A 392 -20.52 -16.93 -21.02
C ARG A 392 -20.88 -18.25 -20.33
N ARG A 393 -22.08 -18.77 -20.60
CA ARG A 393 -22.51 -20.08 -20.08
C ARG A 393 -21.84 -21.23 -20.84
N PRO A 394 -21.85 -22.47 -20.30
CA PRO A 394 -21.34 -23.65 -20.98
C PRO A 394 -22.02 -24.00 -22.31
N ASP A 395 -23.23 -23.48 -22.58
CA ASP A 395 -23.92 -23.57 -23.87
C ASP A 395 -23.45 -22.51 -24.89
N GLY A 396 -22.40 -21.74 -24.55
CA GLY A 396 -21.81 -20.68 -25.38
C GLY A 396 -22.51 -19.32 -25.30
N LYS A 397 -23.74 -19.26 -24.78
CA LYS A 397 -24.55 -18.03 -24.71
C LYS A 397 -23.94 -16.99 -23.80
N LEU A 398 -24.14 -15.72 -24.18
CA LEU A 398 -23.85 -14.56 -23.35
C LEU A 398 -25.09 -14.15 -22.55
N VAL A 399 -24.95 -14.04 -21.23
CA VAL A 399 -26.01 -13.66 -20.31
C VAL A 399 -25.64 -12.35 -19.61
N GLY A 400 -26.51 -11.36 -19.73
CA GLY A 400 -26.28 -10.00 -19.22
C GLY A 400 -26.92 -9.72 -17.87
N TYR A 401 -26.11 -9.21 -16.94
CA TYR A 401 -26.48 -8.79 -15.58
C TYR A 401 -26.10 -7.32 -15.32
N ASN A 402 -26.68 -6.72 -14.28
CA ASN A 402 -26.34 -5.38 -13.84
C ASN A 402 -26.09 -5.37 -12.32
N THR A 403 -24.87 -5.03 -11.90
CA THR A 403 -24.48 -4.87 -10.49
C THR A 403 -24.24 -3.40 -10.11
N ASP A 404 -24.32 -2.47 -11.07
CA ASP A 404 -24.16 -1.02 -10.84
C ASP A 404 -25.28 -0.51 -9.91
N TYR A 405 -26.53 -0.97 -10.10
CA TYR A 405 -27.68 -0.45 -9.35
C TYR A 405 -27.56 -0.74 -7.85
N ILE A 406 -27.32 -2.00 -7.47
CA ILE A 406 -27.17 -2.40 -6.07
C ILE A 406 -25.89 -1.81 -5.47
N GLY A 407 -24.82 -1.70 -6.28
CA GLY A 407 -23.57 -1.09 -5.86
C GLY A 407 -23.72 0.37 -5.45
N ALA A 408 -24.42 1.17 -6.27
CA ALA A 408 -24.64 2.58 -5.99
C ALA A 408 -25.70 2.79 -4.89
N ILE A 409 -26.84 2.10 -4.96
CA ILE A 409 -27.94 2.30 -4.01
C ILE A 409 -27.54 1.89 -2.60
N SER A 410 -26.88 0.75 -2.40
CA SER A 410 -26.43 0.40 -1.06
C SER A 410 -25.31 1.32 -0.55
N ALA A 411 -24.46 1.87 -1.43
CA ALA A 411 -23.51 2.90 -1.02
C ALA A 411 -24.21 4.21 -0.58
N ILE A 412 -25.30 4.61 -1.23
CA ILE A 412 -26.09 5.79 -0.84
C ILE A 412 -26.91 5.52 0.44
N GLU A 413 -27.49 4.33 0.60
CA GLU A 413 -28.24 3.96 1.82
C GLU A 413 -27.33 3.89 3.04
N ASP A 414 -26.17 3.24 2.94
CA ASP A 414 -25.10 3.28 3.96
C ASP A 414 -24.65 4.73 4.19
N GLY A 415 -24.50 5.50 3.10
CA GLY A 415 -24.15 6.91 3.09
C GLY A 415 -25.13 7.81 3.83
N ILE A 416 -26.43 7.50 3.87
CA ILE A 416 -27.42 8.22 4.68
C ILE A 416 -27.26 7.84 6.16
N GLY A 417 -27.14 6.54 6.45
CA GLY A 417 -26.94 6.01 7.81
C GLY A 417 -27.13 4.50 7.95
N GLY A 418 -27.37 3.78 6.84
CA GLY A 418 -27.71 2.36 6.83
C GLY A 418 -29.11 2.06 7.37
N PRO A 419 -29.53 0.78 7.35
CA PRO A 419 -30.74 0.32 8.03
C PRO A 419 -30.50 0.33 9.56
N GLY A 420 -30.76 1.48 10.19
CA GLY A 420 -30.50 1.75 11.61
C GLY A 420 -31.29 0.92 12.63
N SER A 421 -32.18 0.03 12.19
CA SER A 421 -32.78 -1.02 13.02
C SER A 421 -32.97 -2.31 12.22
N LYS A 422 -33.07 -3.45 12.92
CA LYS A 422 -33.43 -4.74 12.31
C LYS A 422 -34.92 -4.82 11.93
N ASP A 423 -35.68 -3.76 12.21
CA ASP A 423 -37.13 -3.63 12.02
C ASP A 423 -37.48 -2.60 10.93
N ALA A 424 -36.48 -2.01 10.26
CA ALA A 424 -36.64 -0.99 9.22
C ALA A 424 -37.16 -1.60 7.90
N ALA A 425 -38.46 -1.88 7.85
CA ALA A 425 -39.15 -2.43 6.67
C ALA A 425 -39.25 -1.45 5.47
N ILE A 426 -38.66 -0.25 5.56
CA ILE A 426 -38.75 0.85 4.58
C ILE A 426 -37.33 1.40 4.35
N SER A 427 -36.96 1.64 3.10
CA SER A 427 -35.66 2.22 2.73
C SER A 427 -35.53 3.69 3.18
N PRO A 428 -34.33 4.16 3.59
CA PRO A 428 -34.09 5.58 3.85
C PRO A 428 -34.22 6.48 2.59
N LEU A 429 -34.33 5.89 1.39
CA LEU A 429 -34.61 6.59 0.14
C LEU A 429 -36.13 6.78 -0.12
N ALA A 430 -37.01 6.11 0.62
CA ALA A 430 -38.45 6.17 0.38
C ALA A 430 -38.97 7.62 0.56
N GLY A 431 -39.68 8.13 -0.45
CA GLY A 431 -40.22 9.50 -0.47
C GLY A 431 -39.21 10.62 -0.72
N ARG A 432 -37.90 10.40 -0.50
CA ARG A 432 -36.82 11.37 -0.81
C ARG A 432 -36.75 11.66 -2.31
N LEU A 433 -36.21 12.84 -2.65
CA LEU A 433 -35.94 13.24 -4.03
C LEU A 433 -34.47 12.99 -4.40
N VAL A 434 -34.25 12.07 -5.35
CA VAL A 434 -32.92 11.72 -5.89
C VAL A 434 -32.74 12.38 -7.26
N VAL A 435 -31.77 13.28 -7.36
CA VAL A 435 -31.39 13.99 -8.58
C VAL A 435 -30.19 13.28 -9.21
N VAL A 436 -30.46 12.46 -10.23
CA VAL A 436 -29.45 11.70 -10.97
C VAL A 436 -28.91 12.55 -12.12
N VAL A 437 -27.61 12.86 -12.09
CA VAL A 437 -26.95 13.57 -13.19
C VAL A 437 -26.31 12.56 -14.14
N GLY A 438 -26.79 12.53 -15.39
CA GLY A 438 -26.32 11.63 -16.43
C GLY A 438 -27.34 10.54 -16.77
N ALA A 439 -27.65 10.41 -18.06
CA ALA A 439 -28.55 9.38 -18.60
C ALA A 439 -27.79 8.22 -19.30
N GLY A 440 -26.54 7.96 -18.88
CA GLY A 440 -25.73 6.82 -19.32
C GLY A 440 -26.06 5.52 -18.56
N GLY A 441 -25.35 4.43 -18.84
CA GLY A 441 -25.65 3.11 -18.24
C GLY A 441 -25.66 3.09 -16.70
N ALA A 442 -24.72 3.77 -16.05
CA ALA A 442 -24.71 3.95 -14.59
C ALA A 442 -25.91 4.79 -14.11
N GLY A 443 -26.23 5.87 -14.82
CA GLY A 443 -27.38 6.72 -14.52
C GLY A 443 -28.72 5.99 -14.63
N LYS A 444 -28.88 5.11 -15.63
CA LYS A 444 -30.05 4.21 -15.72
C LYS A 444 -30.15 3.30 -14.49
N ALA A 445 -29.03 2.71 -14.07
CA ALA A 445 -28.98 1.79 -12.95
C ALA A 445 -29.33 2.49 -11.62
N ILE A 446 -28.78 3.70 -11.39
CA ILE A 446 -29.07 4.51 -10.20
C ILE A 446 -30.53 5.00 -10.20
N ALA A 447 -31.03 5.53 -11.32
CA ALA A 447 -32.41 6.01 -11.43
C ALA A 447 -33.44 4.87 -11.21
N TYR A 448 -33.20 3.70 -11.80
CA TYR A 448 -34.01 2.50 -11.55
C TYR A 448 -33.95 2.10 -10.07
N GLY A 449 -32.74 1.93 -9.52
CA GLY A 449 -32.56 1.48 -8.14
C GLY A 449 -33.16 2.43 -7.10
N ALA A 450 -33.09 3.74 -7.31
CA ALA A 450 -33.70 4.73 -6.43
C ALA A 450 -35.24 4.62 -6.43
N LYS A 451 -35.83 4.49 -7.62
CA LYS A 451 -37.27 4.27 -7.81
C LYS A 451 -37.75 2.95 -7.16
N GLU A 452 -37.02 1.85 -7.32
CA GLU A 452 -37.38 0.57 -6.65
C GLU A 452 -37.23 0.63 -5.12
N LYS A 453 -36.49 1.60 -4.56
CA LYS A 453 -36.49 1.92 -3.12
C LYS A 453 -37.56 2.95 -2.70
N GLY A 454 -38.43 3.37 -3.62
CA GLY A 454 -39.53 4.31 -3.36
C GLY A 454 -39.14 5.79 -3.38
N ALA A 455 -37.97 6.14 -3.93
CA ALA A 455 -37.59 7.54 -4.12
C ALA A 455 -38.35 8.18 -5.30
N ARG A 456 -38.54 9.50 -5.23
CA ARG A 456 -38.86 10.32 -6.41
C ARG A 456 -37.56 10.60 -7.16
N VAL A 457 -37.57 10.50 -8.49
CA VAL A 457 -36.36 10.61 -9.31
C VAL A 457 -36.45 11.81 -10.25
N VAL A 458 -35.39 12.61 -10.30
CA VAL A 458 -35.14 13.63 -11.32
C VAL A 458 -33.91 13.20 -12.12
N VAL A 459 -33.96 13.32 -13.43
CA VAL A 459 -32.84 13.02 -14.32
C VAL A 459 -32.36 14.30 -14.98
N ALA A 460 -31.16 14.77 -14.63
CA ALA A 460 -30.50 15.90 -15.26
C ALA A 460 -29.47 15.39 -16.29
N ASN A 461 -29.48 15.88 -17.53
CA ASN A 461 -28.50 15.45 -18.53
C ASN A 461 -28.17 16.52 -19.59
N ARG A 462 -26.97 16.44 -20.17
CA ARG A 462 -26.54 17.34 -21.26
C ARG A 462 -27.37 17.15 -22.54
N THR A 463 -27.72 15.90 -22.87
CA THR A 463 -28.66 15.56 -23.94
C THR A 463 -30.03 15.35 -23.32
N TYR A 464 -30.91 16.35 -23.43
CA TYR A 464 -32.18 16.40 -22.72
C TYR A 464 -33.11 15.22 -23.08
N GLU A 465 -33.05 14.76 -24.32
CA GLU A 465 -33.86 13.67 -24.88
C GLU A 465 -33.57 12.35 -24.18
N LYS A 466 -32.31 12.14 -23.77
CA LYS A 466 -31.91 10.98 -22.94
C LYS A 466 -32.40 11.11 -21.49
N ALA A 467 -32.50 12.34 -20.97
CA ALA A 467 -33.11 12.59 -19.66
C ALA A 467 -34.61 12.27 -19.69
N VAL A 468 -35.34 12.78 -20.69
CA VAL A 468 -36.77 12.51 -20.93
C VAL A 468 -37.03 11.01 -21.05
N SER A 469 -36.23 10.30 -21.85
CA SER A 469 -36.36 8.85 -22.02
C SER A 469 -36.16 8.07 -20.71
N LEU A 470 -35.13 8.40 -19.92
CA LEU A 470 -34.89 7.71 -18.64
C LEU A 470 -35.92 8.09 -17.57
N ALA A 471 -36.28 9.37 -17.47
CA ALA A 471 -37.32 9.84 -16.54
C ALA A 471 -38.65 9.13 -16.80
N ALA A 472 -39.09 9.03 -18.06
CA ALA A 472 -40.29 8.30 -18.44
C ALA A 472 -40.22 6.80 -18.07
N ALA A 473 -39.05 6.17 -18.22
CA ALA A 473 -38.86 4.75 -17.87
C ALA A 473 -38.93 4.48 -16.36
N VAL A 474 -38.58 5.45 -15.51
CA VAL A 474 -38.65 5.31 -14.03
C VAL A 474 -39.88 5.98 -13.40
N GLY A 475 -40.68 6.74 -14.15
CA GLY A 475 -41.78 7.55 -13.61
C GLY A 475 -41.31 8.84 -12.91
N GLY A 476 -40.13 9.34 -13.27
CA GLY A 476 -39.51 10.55 -12.73
C GLY A 476 -39.70 11.79 -13.61
N HIS A 477 -39.01 12.87 -13.25
CA HIS A 477 -38.97 14.13 -14.00
C HIS A 477 -37.65 14.31 -14.77
N ALA A 478 -37.67 15.04 -15.88
CA ALA A 478 -36.50 15.29 -16.73
C ALA A 478 -36.09 16.75 -16.74
N LEU A 479 -34.80 17.01 -16.59
CA LEU A 479 -34.20 18.32 -16.42
C LEU A 479 -33.03 18.51 -17.41
N ARG A 480 -32.86 19.71 -17.97
CA ARG A 480 -31.63 20.06 -18.70
C ARG A 480 -30.50 20.29 -17.71
N LEU A 481 -29.28 19.91 -18.05
CA LEU A 481 -28.14 20.13 -17.14
C LEU A 481 -27.94 21.60 -16.72
N ALA A 482 -28.29 22.55 -17.59
CA ALA A 482 -28.22 23.99 -17.29
C ALA A 482 -29.29 24.48 -16.29
N GLU A 483 -30.37 23.73 -16.07
CA GLU A 483 -31.44 24.07 -15.11
C GLU A 483 -31.10 23.56 -13.69
N LEU A 484 -30.06 22.74 -13.53
CA LEU A 484 -29.69 22.08 -12.27
C LEU A 484 -29.20 23.04 -11.17
N GLU A 485 -28.63 24.19 -11.52
CA GLU A 485 -28.17 25.20 -10.54
C GLU A 485 -29.34 25.88 -9.81
N THR A 486 -30.49 26.04 -10.49
CA THR A 486 -31.69 26.71 -9.97
C THR A 486 -32.78 25.74 -9.54
N PHE A 487 -32.65 24.45 -9.86
CA PHE A 487 -33.60 23.40 -9.47
C PHE A 487 -33.62 23.14 -7.95
N ARG A 488 -34.60 23.74 -7.26
CA ARG A 488 -34.73 23.71 -5.78
C ARG A 488 -36.20 23.53 -5.36
N PRO A 489 -36.83 22.38 -5.67
CA PRO A 489 -38.24 22.13 -5.32
C PRO A 489 -38.45 21.85 -3.81
N GLU A 490 -37.41 21.39 -3.11
CA GLU A 490 -37.41 21.05 -1.69
C GLU A 490 -35.98 21.08 -1.13
N GLU A 491 -35.86 21.02 0.20
CA GLU A 491 -34.59 20.81 0.91
C GLU A 491 -34.39 19.32 1.21
N GLY A 492 -33.15 18.91 1.52
CA GLY A 492 -32.82 17.52 1.85
C GLY A 492 -32.89 16.57 0.64
N MET A 493 -32.57 17.08 -0.56
CA MET A 493 -32.44 16.26 -1.77
C MET A 493 -31.19 15.36 -1.70
N ILE A 494 -31.08 14.40 -2.61
CA ILE A 494 -29.88 13.57 -2.78
C ILE A 494 -29.35 13.75 -4.21
N LEU A 495 -28.11 14.21 -4.37
CA LEU A 495 -27.47 14.33 -5.68
C LEU A 495 -26.69 13.05 -5.99
N ALA A 496 -26.79 12.55 -7.22
CA ALA A 496 -26.05 11.38 -7.67
C ALA A 496 -25.42 11.63 -9.06
N ASN A 497 -24.13 11.96 -9.12
CA ASN A 497 -23.41 12.05 -10.38
C ASN A 497 -23.16 10.65 -10.96
N ALA A 498 -23.59 10.44 -12.19
CA ALA A 498 -23.41 9.23 -12.98
C ALA A 498 -22.78 9.55 -14.37
N THR A 499 -22.14 10.72 -14.49
CA THR A 499 -21.35 11.13 -15.65
C THR A 499 -19.86 10.80 -15.46
N SER A 500 -19.03 11.16 -16.43
CA SER A 500 -17.55 11.12 -16.32
C SER A 500 -16.94 12.51 -16.05
N LEU A 501 -17.73 13.51 -15.63
CA LEU A 501 -17.19 14.80 -15.19
C LEU A 501 -16.46 14.62 -13.85
N GLY A 502 -15.28 15.23 -13.72
CA GLY A 502 -14.40 15.05 -12.55
C GLY A 502 -13.48 13.83 -12.64
N MET A 503 -13.59 12.99 -13.68
CA MET A 503 -12.73 11.82 -13.89
C MET A 503 -11.40 12.21 -14.58
N TYR A 504 -10.28 11.61 -14.15
CA TYR A 504 -8.95 11.91 -14.70
C TYR A 504 -8.89 11.76 -16.23
N PRO A 505 -8.26 12.70 -16.97
CA PRO A 505 -7.50 13.87 -16.49
C PRO A 505 -8.35 15.10 -16.14
N ASN A 506 -9.66 15.09 -16.39
CA ASN A 506 -10.55 16.25 -16.25
C ASN A 506 -11.05 16.44 -14.80
N VAL A 507 -10.12 16.48 -13.85
CA VAL A 507 -10.40 16.45 -12.40
C VAL A 507 -11.18 17.66 -11.88
N ASP A 508 -11.05 18.82 -12.54
CA ASP A 508 -11.74 20.07 -12.20
C ASP A 508 -13.15 20.19 -12.81
N GLY A 509 -13.64 19.14 -13.47
CA GLY A 509 -15.04 19.04 -13.89
C GLY A 509 -15.99 18.83 -12.71
N THR A 510 -17.07 19.60 -12.65
CA THR A 510 -18.21 19.36 -11.75
C THR A 510 -19.53 19.48 -12.53
N PRO A 511 -20.56 18.66 -12.26
CA PRO A 511 -21.88 18.78 -12.89
C PRO A 511 -22.72 19.96 -12.37
N ILE A 512 -22.37 20.56 -11.24
CA ILE A 512 -23.14 21.60 -10.55
C ILE A 512 -22.17 22.53 -9.79
N PRO A 513 -22.41 23.86 -9.73
CA PRO A 513 -21.56 24.75 -8.95
C PRO A 513 -21.87 24.67 -7.44
N LYS A 514 -20.83 24.73 -6.60
CA LYS A 514 -20.89 24.77 -5.12
C LYS A 514 -22.09 25.52 -4.51
N LYS A 515 -22.45 26.69 -5.05
CA LYS A 515 -23.56 27.54 -4.57
C LYS A 515 -24.95 26.88 -4.61
N ALA A 516 -25.12 25.80 -5.37
CA ALA A 516 -26.37 25.03 -5.45
C ALA A 516 -26.31 23.70 -4.66
N LEU A 517 -25.18 23.35 -4.05
CA LEU A 517 -25.05 22.11 -3.27
C LEU A 517 -25.79 22.18 -1.92
N SER A 518 -26.00 23.37 -1.35
CA SER A 518 -26.61 23.57 -0.01
C SER A 518 -28.07 23.13 0.15
N PHE A 519 -28.68 22.53 -0.87
CA PHE A 519 -30.06 22.00 -0.86
C PHE A 519 -30.10 20.47 -0.81
N TYR A 520 -28.94 19.82 -0.74
CA TYR A 520 -28.78 18.37 -0.72
C TYR A 520 -28.26 17.89 0.64
N ASP A 521 -28.87 16.84 1.20
CA ASP A 521 -28.38 16.15 2.41
C ASP A 521 -27.17 15.25 2.09
N VAL A 522 -27.14 14.69 0.88
CA VAL A 522 -26.15 13.72 0.43
C VAL A 522 -25.73 14.00 -1.01
N VAL A 523 -24.42 13.94 -1.27
CA VAL A 523 -23.83 13.98 -2.62
C VAL A 523 -23.05 12.69 -2.88
N PHE A 524 -23.53 11.91 -3.84
CA PHE A 524 -22.86 10.73 -4.39
C PHE A 524 -22.23 11.05 -5.75
N ASP A 525 -21.05 10.49 -5.99
CA ASP A 525 -20.38 10.52 -7.29
C ASP A 525 -19.96 9.12 -7.72
N ALA A 526 -20.33 8.66 -8.91
CA ALA A 526 -19.91 7.38 -9.45
C ALA A 526 -18.45 7.35 -9.92
N VAL A 527 -17.80 8.51 -10.04
CA VAL A 527 -16.36 8.61 -10.34
C VAL A 527 -15.53 8.15 -9.14
N TYR A 528 -14.53 7.30 -9.40
CA TYR A 528 -13.64 6.71 -8.39
C TYR A 528 -12.15 6.94 -8.67
N ALA A 529 -11.83 7.64 -9.77
CA ALA A 529 -10.48 8.04 -10.17
C ALA A 529 -10.52 9.51 -10.67
N PRO A 530 -10.19 10.50 -9.82
CA PRO A 530 -9.70 10.40 -8.43
C PRO A 530 -10.76 9.91 -7.43
N LYS A 531 -10.33 9.52 -6.22
CA LYS A 531 -11.21 9.09 -5.10
C LYS A 531 -12.13 10.22 -4.60
N VAL A 532 -11.61 11.44 -4.61
CA VAL A 532 -12.32 12.68 -4.25
C VAL A 532 -12.35 13.55 -5.49
N THR A 533 -13.50 13.64 -6.15
CA THR A 533 -13.69 14.57 -7.27
C THR A 533 -13.89 16.00 -6.77
N ARG A 534 -13.80 16.96 -7.68
CA ARG A 534 -14.22 18.34 -7.40
C ARG A 534 -15.65 18.42 -6.82
N LEU A 535 -16.58 17.59 -7.32
CA LEU A 535 -17.96 17.55 -6.82
C LEU A 535 -18.02 17.15 -5.34
N LEU A 536 -17.34 16.06 -4.96
CA LEU A 536 -17.31 15.59 -3.58
C LEU A 536 -16.60 16.62 -2.67
N ARG A 537 -15.50 17.21 -3.14
CA ARG A 537 -14.77 18.27 -2.42
C ARG A 537 -15.66 19.51 -2.17
N GLU A 538 -16.29 20.06 -3.21
CA GLU A 538 -17.19 21.22 -3.07
C GLU A 538 -18.40 20.92 -2.16
N ALA A 539 -18.86 19.65 -2.09
CA ALA A 539 -19.95 19.22 -1.22
C ALA A 539 -19.52 19.10 0.26
N GLU A 540 -18.37 18.49 0.53
CA GLU A 540 -17.80 18.37 1.88
C GLU A 540 -17.43 19.74 2.45
N GLU A 541 -16.90 20.65 1.62
CA GLU A 541 -16.70 22.06 1.97
C GLU A 541 -18.00 22.84 2.24
N CYS A 542 -19.17 22.29 1.87
CA CYS A 542 -20.50 22.81 2.21
C CYS A 542 -21.13 22.09 3.42
N GLY A 543 -20.41 21.17 4.07
CA GLY A 543 -20.90 20.39 5.21
C GLY A 543 -21.85 19.25 4.84
N ILE A 544 -21.94 18.90 3.56
CA ILE A 544 -22.87 17.90 3.03
C ILE A 544 -22.25 16.51 3.10
N LYS A 545 -23.07 15.48 3.31
CA LYS A 545 -22.57 14.11 3.47
C LYS A 545 -22.17 13.52 2.13
N VAL A 546 -20.90 13.16 1.98
CA VAL A 546 -20.32 12.69 0.71
C VAL A 546 -20.24 11.16 0.62
N VAL A 547 -20.47 10.62 -0.58
CA VAL A 547 -20.33 9.19 -0.88
C VAL A 547 -19.49 9.01 -2.15
N SER A 548 -18.25 8.52 -1.98
CA SER A 548 -17.28 8.34 -3.08
C SER A 548 -17.63 7.15 -3.97
N GLY A 549 -17.34 7.25 -5.27
CA GLY A 549 -17.56 6.18 -6.25
C GLY A 549 -16.75 4.91 -5.97
N VAL A 550 -15.72 5.00 -5.13
CA VAL A 550 -15.00 3.83 -4.58
C VAL A 550 -15.94 2.88 -3.84
N GLU A 551 -16.95 3.40 -3.14
CA GLU A 551 -17.95 2.61 -2.42
C GLU A 551 -18.89 1.84 -3.38
N MET A 552 -19.29 2.48 -4.48
CA MET A 552 -20.02 1.81 -5.57
C MET A 552 -19.14 0.76 -6.25
N PHE A 553 -17.91 1.13 -6.62
CA PHE A 553 -16.94 0.30 -7.34
C PHE A 553 -16.69 -1.05 -6.63
N VAL A 554 -16.50 -1.03 -5.31
CA VAL A 554 -16.36 -2.25 -4.49
C VAL A 554 -17.62 -3.10 -4.56
N ARG A 555 -18.79 -2.53 -4.24
CA ARG A 555 -20.05 -3.30 -4.15
C ARG A 555 -20.43 -3.92 -5.50
N GLN A 556 -20.29 -3.19 -6.61
CA GLN A 556 -20.57 -3.73 -7.95
C GLN A 556 -19.56 -4.81 -8.39
N ALA A 557 -18.29 -4.70 -7.95
CA ALA A 557 -17.25 -5.69 -8.25
C ALA A 557 -17.43 -7.00 -7.47
N MET A 558 -17.99 -6.96 -6.25
CA MET A 558 -18.31 -8.17 -5.51
C MET A 558 -19.46 -8.94 -6.17
N GLY A 559 -20.52 -8.26 -6.61
CA GLY A 559 -21.58 -8.90 -7.41
C GLY A 559 -21.06 -9.50 -8.73
N GLN A 560 -20.16 -8.79 -9.42
CA GLN A 560 -19.45 -9.31 -10.60
C GLN A 560 -18.68 -10.59 -10.28
N PHE A 561 -17.91 -10.59 -9.20
CA PHE A 561 -17.13 -11.75 -8.75
C PHE A 561 -18.02 -12.96 -8.43
N GLU A 562 -19.18 -12.77 -7.81
CA GLU A 562 -20.16 -13.83 -7.58
C GLU A 562 -20.69 -14.40 -8.91
N HIS A 563 -21.06 -13.56 -9.88
CA HIS A 563 -21.47 -14.01 -11.21
C HIS A 563 -20.35 -14.76 -11.96
N PHE A 564 -19.10 -14.28 -11.93
CA PHE A 564 -17.95 -14.92 -12.61
C PHE A 564 -17.54 -16.27 -12.01
N THR A 565 -17.83 -16.51 -10.73
CA THR A 565 -17.42 -17.73 -10.00
C THR A 565 -18.54 -18.76 -9.82
N GLY A 566 -19.78 -18.42 -10.21
CA GLY A 566 -20.95 -19.28 -10.01
C GLY A 566 -21.57 -19.18 -8.61
N GLY A 567 -21.23 -18.15 -7.85
CA GLY A 567 -21.79 -17.84 -6.55
C GLY A 567 -21.16 -18.59 -5.37
N ILE A 568 -21.14 -17.91 -4.22
CA ILE A 568 -20.60 -18.40 -2.94
C ILE A 568 -21.24 -19.72 -2.49
N GLU A 569 -22.48 -20.01 -2.88
CA GLU A 569 -23.17 -21.26 -2.49
C GLU A 569 -22.64 -22.51 -3.20
N VAL A 570 -22.19 -22.39 -4.46
CA VAL A 570 -21.52 -23.49 -5.17
C VAL A 570 -20.15 -23.76 -4.51
N TRP A 571 -19.48 -22.71 -4.05
CA TRP A 571 -18.25 -22.83 -3.25
C TRP A 571 -18.52 -23.49 -1.89
N ARG A 572 -19.53 -23.05 -1.11
CA ARG A 572 -19.97 -23.68 0.16
C ARG A 572 -20.28 -25.18 0.02
N ARG A 573 -20.86 -25.60 -1.12
CA ARG A 573 -21.18 -27.01 -1.41
C ARG A 573 -19.96 -27.84 -1.82
N LYS A 574 -18.90 -27.20 -2.30
CA LYS A 574 -17.69 -27.87 -2.82
C LYS A 574 -16.51 -27.83 -1.85
N TYR A 575 -16.48 -26.83 -0.96
CA TYR A 575 -15.48 -26.61 0.07
C TYR A 575 -16.19 -26.22 1.38
N SER A 576 -15.95 -27.00 2.44
CA SER A 576 -16.78 -26.98 3.65
C SER A 576 -16.34 -25.93 4.68
N GLY A 577 -16.89 -24.72 4.59
CA GLY A 577 -16.95 -23.78 5.71
C GLY A 577 -16.58 -22.32 5.42
N THR A 578 -17.22 -21.41 6.17
CA THR A 578 -16.90 -19.98 6.37
C THR A 578 -16.75 -19.04 5.16
N LEU A 579 -17.50 -17.93 5.20
CA LEU A 579 -17.28 -16.67 4.47
C LEU A 579 -17.87 -15.54 5.36
N PRO A 580 -17.34 -14.30 5.35
CA PRO A 580 -17.21 -13.52 4.11
C PRO A 580 -15.84 -12.82 3.93
N LEU A 581 -14.88 -13.53 3.33
CA LEU A 581 -13.61 -12.95 2.86
C LEU A 581 -13.75 -11.77 1.85
N PRO A 582 -14.72 -11.72 0.91
CA PRO A 582 -14.69 -10.73 -0.16
C PRO A 582 -14.81 -9.28 0.31
N ILE A 583 -15.66 -8.98 1.29
CA ILE A 583 -15.89 -7.60 1.76
C ILE A 583 -14.74 -7.09 2.61
N SER A 584 -14.11 -7.95 3.44
CA SER A 584 -12.90 -7.60 4.17
C SER A 584 -11.72 -7.40 3.22
N LEU A 585 -11.54 -8.28 2.22
CA LEU A 585 -10.51 -8.13 1.19
C LEU A 585 -10.73 -6.87 0.34
N ALA A 586 -11.98 -6.49 0.05
CA ALA A 586 -12.30 -5.28 -0.71
C ALA A 586 -12.18 -3.98 0.12
N ARG A 587 -12.41 -4.02 1.44
CA ARG A 587 -12.09 -2.91 2.35
C ARG A 587 -10.59 -2.76 2.58
N ALA A 588 -9.86 -3.87 2.71
CA ALA A 588 -8.40 -3.87 2.66
C ALA A 588 -7.92 -3.29 1.31
N PHE A 589 -8.54 -3.69 0.20
CA PHE A 589 -8.26 -3.17 -1.14
C PHE A 589 -8.38 -1.65 -1.19
N THR A 590 -9.50 -1.05 -0.74
CA THR A 590 -9.68 0.42 -0.77
C THR A 590 -8.76 1.17 0.19
N SER A 591 -8.27 0.53 1.25
CA SER A 591 -7.18 1.06 2.09
C SER A 591 -5.77 0.85 1.51
N SER A 592 -5.63 -0.01 0.49
CA SER A 592 -4.36 -0.35 -0.18
C SER A 592 -4.23 0.22 -1.60
N LEU A 593 -5.28 0.87 -2.11
CA LEU A 593 -5.21 1.64 -3.34
C LEU A 593 -4.22 2.79 -3.15
N PRO A 594 -3.27 3.01 -4.08
CA PRO A 594 -2.52 4.25 -4.11
C PRO A 594 -3.48 5.44 -4.09
N LYS A 595 -3.17 6.44 -3.28
CA LYS A 595 -3.75 7.77 -3.47
C LYS A 595 -3.23 8.30 -4.79
N GLU A 596 -4.12 8.39 -5.78
CA GLU A 596 -3.82 9.04 -7.07
C GLU A 596 -4.07 10.54 -6.97
N GLU A 597 -3.36 11.15 -6.03
CA GLU A 597 -2.81 12.49 -6.14
C GLU A 597 -1.29 12.30 -5.96
N GLU A 598 -0.46 13.16 -6.53
CA GLU A 598 0.96 13.18 -6.15
C GLU A 598 1.09 13.82 -4.75
N GLU A 599 0.69 13.08 -3.70
CA GLU A 599 1.20 13.35 -2.35
C GLU A 599 2.73 13.20 -2.44
N GLU A 600 3.47 14.27 -2.15
CA GLU A 600 4.94 14.25 -2.13
C GLU A 600 5.43 13.12 -1.21
N MET A 601 5.81 11.99 -1.80
CA MET A 601 6.32 10.84 -1.06
C MET A 601 7.61 11.26 -0.37
N THR A 602 7.66 11.16 0.96
CA THR A 602 8.85 11.46 1.76
C THR A 602 10.04 10.71 1.20
N LEU A 603 11.04 11.46 0.73
CA LEU A 603 12.22 10.89 0.13
C LEU A 603 13.10 10.23 1.21
N LEU A 604 13.65 9.06 0.90
CA LEU A 604 14.57 8.33 1.77
C LEU A 604 16.02 8.63 1.37
N CYS A 605 16.71 9.37 2.23
CA CYS A 605 18.09 9.81 2.01
C CYS A 605 19.11 9.00 2.80
N VAL A 606 20.27 8.71 2.19
CA VAL A 606 21.41 8.05 2.84
C VAL A 606 22.61 9.01 2.96
N PRO A 607 23.08 9.30 4.19
CA PRO A 607 24.28 10.12 4.37
C PRO A 607 25.55 9.29 4.13
N LEU A 608 26.41 9.78 3.24
CA LEU A 608 27.70 9.18 2.91
C LEU A 608 28.76 9.77 3.86
N VAL A 609 29.17 8.98 4.84
CA VAL A 609 30.09 9.38 5.94
C VAL A 609 31.49 8.75 5.82
N ALA A 610 31.83 8.20 4.65
CA ALA A 610 33.11 7.57 4.41
C ALA A 610 34.25 8.60 4.23
N ARG A 611 35.46 8.27 4.69
CA ARG A 611 36.61 9.21 4.74
C ARG A 611 37.42 9.35 3.45
N THR A 612 36.97 8.75 2.35
CA THR A 612 37.58 8.90 1.02
C THR A 612 36.52 8.93 -0.08
N VAL A 613 36.85 9.54 -1.22
CA VAL A 613 35.96 9.65 -2.39
C VAL A 613 35.58 8.27 -2.93
N GLU A 614 36.53 7.35 -2.99
CA GLU A 614 36.32 5.99 -3.49
C GLU A 614 35.32 5.22 -2.61
N ALA A 615 35.44 5.36 -1.29
CA ALA A 615 34.52 4.74 -0.34
C ALA A 615 33.15 5.42 -0.36
N MET A 616 33.06 6.75 -0.48
CA MET A 616 31.78 7.44 -0.67
C MET A 616 31.05 6.99 -1.94
N ARG A 617 31.76 6.76 -3.05
CA ARG A 617 31.14 6.25 -4.30
C ARG A 617 30.64 4.81 -4.15
N ALA A 618 31.38 3.95 -3.45
CA ALA A 618 30.90 2.60 -3.10
C ALA A 618 29.65 2.66 -2.21
N ASP A 619 29.62 3.57 -1.24
CA ASP A 619 28.48 3.79 -0.34
C ASP A 619 27.26 4.36 -1.10
N ALA A 620 27.46 5.22 -2.11
CA ALA A 620 26.38 5.69 -2.98
C ALA A 620 25.77 4.56 -3.83
N ALA A 621 26.59 3.62 -4.31
CA ALA A 621 26.12 2.42 -5.01
C ALA A 621 25.37 1.45 -4.07
N ALA A 622 25.86 1.30 -2.83
CA ALA A 622 25.15 0.54 -1.80
C ALA A 622 23.79 1.18 -1.44
N ALA A 623 23.71 2.51 -1.39
CA ALA A 623 22.46 3.24 -1.12
C ALA A 623 21.41 3.00 -2.23
N ALA A 624 21.84 2.99 -3.49
CA ALA A 624 20.98 2.66 -4.63
C ALA A 624 20.48 1.21 -4.55
N ALA A 625 21.38 0.26 -4.28
CA ALA A 625 21.02 -1.16 -4.12
C ALA A 625 20.08 -1.41 -2.93
N ALA A 626 20.17 -0.60 -1.87
CA ALA A 626 19.29 -0.65 -0.71
C ALA A 626 17.93 0.06 -0.92
N GLY A 627 17.68 0.69 -2.08
CA GLY A 627 16.39 1.33 -2.38
C GLY A 627 16.18 2.72 -1.76
N ALA A 628 17.25 3.47 -1.53
CA ALA A 628 17.19 4.90 -1.20
C ALA A 628 16.86 5.75 -2.44
N ASP A 629 16.25 6.93 -2.23
CA ASP A 629 15.87 7.85 -3.32
C ASP A 629 16.97 8.86 -3.66
N LEU A 630 17.83 9.18 -2.69
CA LEU A 630 18.94 10.13 -2.83
C LEU A 630 20.03 9.92 -1.76
N VAL A 631 21.18 10.58 -1.95
CA VAL A 631 22.31 10.56 -0.99
C VAL A 631 22.64 11.95 -0.45
N GLU A 632 23.12 12.04 0.80
CA GLU A 632 23.73 13.25 1.37
C GLU A 632 25.25 13.08 1.42
N ILE A 633 25.96 13.76 0.53
CA ILE A 633 27.43 13.72 0.46
C ILE A 633 27.98 14.68 1.54
N ARG A 634 28.45 14.12 2.66
CA ARG A 634 29.03 14.87 3.79
C ARG A 634 30.51 15.18 3.56
N LEU A 635 30.79 16.21 2.77
CA LEU A 635 32.16 16.59 2.37
C LEU A 635 33.09 16.81 3.58
N ASP A 636 32.53 17.22 4.73
CA ASP A 636 33.26 17.40 5.97
C ASP A 636 33.91 16.10 6.51
N PHE A 637 33.36 14.92 6.22
CA PHE A 637 33.94 13.62 6.64
C PHE A 637 35.18 13.20 5.83
N ILE A 638 35.48 13.84 4.70
CA ILE A 638 36.72 13.64 3.94
C ILE A 638 37.89 14.43 4.59
N GLY A 639 37.56 15.51 5.32
CA GLY A 639 38.50 16.38 6.01
C GLY A 639 39.50 17.08 5.09
N SER A 640 40.65 17.46 5.64
CA SER A 640 41.70 18.27 4.98
C SER A 640 42.36 17.65 3.73
N LYS A 641 41.95 16.46 3.31
CA LYS A 641 42.38 15.84 2.04
C LYS A 641 41.48 16.18 0.86
N PHE A 642 40.27 16.69 1.10
CA PHE A 642 39.29 16.99 0.06
C PHE A 642 39.74 18.13 -0.85
N ARG A 643 39.64 17.92 -2.16
CA ARG A 643 40.02 18.91 -3.18
C ARG A 643 38.80 19.23 -4.05
N PRO A 644 38.04 20.31 -3.80
CA PRO A 644 36.74 20.53 -4.45
C PRO A 644 36.74 20.39 -5.98
N ARG A 645 37.76 20.92 -6.67
CA ARG A 645 37.89 20.88 -8.14
C ARG A 645 38.33 19.53 -8.71
N GLU A 646 38.95 18.67 -7.91
CA GLU A 646 39.34 17.31 -8.30
C GLU A 646 38.27 16.29 -7.91
N ASP A 647 37.69 16.42 -6.71
CA ASP A 647 36.87 15.39 -6.08
C ASP A 647 35.36 15.54 -6.31
N LEU A 648 34.79 16.75 -6.40
CA LEU A 648 33.35 16.90 -6.70
C LEU A 648 32.98 16.31 -8.08
N PRO A 649 33.76 16.50 -9.16
CA PRO A 649 33.49 15.82 -10.43
C PRO A 649 33.56 14.29 -10.30
N ARG A 650 34.37 13.75 -9.39
CA ARG A 650 34.53 12.30 -9.15
C ARG A 650 33.38 11.73 -8.32
N LEU A 651 32.87 12.48 -7.36
CA LEU A 651 31.73 12.13 -6.51
C LEU A 651 30.40 12.20 -7.27
N LEU A 652 30.17 13.28 -8.03
CA LEU A 652 28.90 13.54 -8.71
C LEU A 652 28.76 12.79 -10.06
N ARG A 653 29.85 12.67 -10.86
CA ARG A 653 29.77 12.02 -12.17
C ARG A 653 29.64 10.51 -12.02
N GLY A 654 28.47 9.99 -12.41
CA GLY A 654 28.14 8.58 -12.20
C GLY A 654 27.78 8.24 -10.76
N CYS A 655 27.31 9.22 -9.97
CA CYS A 655 26.50 8.93 -8.80
C CYS A 655 25.18 8.27 -9.28
N PRO A 656 24.79 7.08 -8.77
CA PRO A 656 23.60 6.37 -9.25
C PRO A 656 22.27 6.96 -8.74
N LEU A 657 22.34 7.90 -7.79
CA LEU A 657 21.21 8.57 -7.18
C LEU A 657 21.37 10.11 -7.24
N PRO A 658 20.26 10.86 -7.20
CA PRO A 658 20.28 12.29 -6.86
C PRO A 658 21.09 12.57 -5.59
N ALA A 659 21.68 13.76 -5.50
CA ALA A 659 22.56 14.13 -4.39
C ALA A 659 22.14 15.44 -3.70
N ILE A 660 22.22 15.44 -2.37
CA ILE A 660 22.45 16.62 -1.54
C ILE A 660 23.96 16.71 -1.30
N VAL A 661 24.56 17.88 -1.50
CA VAL A 661 25.93 18.16 -1.03
C VAL A 661 25.88 19.04 0.21
N THR A 662 26.53 18.58 1.27
CA THR A 662 26.59 19.23 2.58
C THR A 662 28.06 19.38 2.98
N TYR A 663 28.50 20.58 3.35
CA TYR A 663 29.88 20.81 3.81
C TYR A 663 29.90 21.54 5.14
N ARG A 664 29.72 20.78 6.23
CA ARG A 664 29.33 21.33 7.51
C ARG A 664 30.52 21.71 8.39
N SER A 665 30.45 22.87 9.03
CA SER A 665 31.54 23.42 9.87
C SER A 665 31.61 22.79 11.27
N GLU A 666 32.83 22.71 11.80
CA GLU A 666 33.10 22.34 13.20
C GLU A 666 32.89 23.57 14.14
N PRO A 667 32.40 23.40 15.38
CA PRO A 667 32.27 24.49 16.36
C PRO A 667 33.59 25.24 16.60
N ARG A 668 33.55 26.56 16.43
CA ARG A 668 34.55 27.45 17.03
C ARG A 668 34.06 27.86 18.43
N PRO A 669 34.80 27.56 19.52
CA PRO A 669 34.39 27.97 20.86
C PRO A 669 34.37 29.49 20.98
N SER A 670 33.32 30.03 21.60
CA SER A 670 33.23 31.47 21.88
C SER A 670 34.19 31.87 23.00
N PRO A 671 35.03 32.91 22.84
CA PRO A 671 35.93 33.37 23.91
C PRO A 671 35.24 33.91 25.18
N ALA A 672 33.91 34.14 25.13
CA ALA A 672 33.19 34.95 26.11
C ALA A 672 32.76 34.24 27.40
N LEU A 673 32.92 32.91 27.53
CA LEU A 673 32.42 32.12 28.67
C LEU A 673 33.52 31.66 29.65
N ALA A 674 34.64 32.38 29.68
CA ALA A 674 35.80 32.05 30.52
C ALA A 674 36.01 32.96 31.76
N THR A 675 35.05 33.80 32.15
CA THR A 675 35.12 34.58 33.42
C THR A 675 33.78 35.10 33.96
N LEU A 676 33.63 35.01 35.29
CA LEU A 676 32.81 35.83 36.22
C LEU A 676 31.26 35.61 36.30
N PRO A 677 30.60 36.01 37.42
CA PRO A 677 29.28 35.49 37.82
C PRO A 677 28.14 36.54 37.99
N TYR A 678 26.91 36.03 38.22
CA TYR A 678 25.71 36.66 38.81
C TYR A 678 25.77 38.15 39.24
N VAL A 679 24.86 39.01 38.71
CA VAL A 679 24.03 39.96 39.49
C VAL A 679 22.93 40.69 38.66
N VAL A 680 21.77 40.87 39.31
CA VAL A 680 20.56 41.73 39.15
C VAL A 680 20.40 42.78 38.00
N LEU A 681 19.17 42.76 37.44
CA LEU A 681 18.33 43.80 36.77
C LEU A 681 18.72 45.31 36.82
N SER A 682 18.50 46.07 35.72
CA SER A 682 17.41 47.10 35.64
C SER A 682 17.34 47.96 34.34
N GLN A 683 16.10 48.28 33.93
CA GLN A 683 15.50 49.42 33.18
C GLN A 683 16.29 50.29 32.14
N ALA A 684 15.60 50.53 30.99
CA ALA A 684 15.23 51.86 30.40
C ALA A 684 15.66 52.22 28.94
N ALA A 685 14.62 52.48 28.11
CA ALA A 685 14.47 53.62 27.17
C ALA A 685 15.29 53.79 25.85
N THR A 686 14.76 53.18 24.78
CA THR A 686 14.42 53.80 23.46
C THR A 686 15.46 54.50 22.54
N ALA A 687 15.38 54.10 21.25
CA ALA A 687 15.69 54.84 20.00
C ALA A 687 17.18 55.07 19.64
N HIS A 688 17.75 54.26 18.74
CA HIS A 688 17.46 54.34 17.29
C HIS A 688 17.48 52.96 16.59
N ARG A 689 16.89 52.88 15.38
CA ARG A 689 16.79 51.61 14.61
C ARG A 689 18.10 51.22 13.91
N ALA A 690 18.97 50.53 14.64
CA ALA A 690 19.66 49.35 14.12
C ALA A 690 19.02 48.12 14.81
N LEU A 691 18.85 47.01 14.10
CA LEU A 691 18.46 45.75 14.72
C LEU A 691 19.73 44.99 15.08
N ASP A 692 20.01 44.82 16.36
CA ASP A 692 21.06 43.92 16.84
C ASP A 692 20.55 42.47 16.79
N TRP A 693 21.24 41.60 16.03
CA TRP A 693 20.76 40.25 15.68
C TRP A 693 21.11 39.17 16.72
N PHE A 694 21.47 39.55 17.96
CA PHE A 694 22.13 38.66 18.92
C PHE A 694 21.60 38.73 20.37
N ASP A 695 20.27 38.76 20.58
CA ASP A 695 19.71 38.73 21.95
C ASP A 695 18.37 37.97 22.10
N THR A 696 18.24 36.80 21.47
CA THR A 696 17.03 35.96 21.51
C THR A 696 17.27 34.52 22.00
N GLY A 697 18.32 34.30 22.80
CA GLY A 697 18.65 32.99 23.40
C GLY A 697 19.10 31.89 22.43
N PHE A 698 18.78 32.02 21.14
CA PHE A 698 18.96 31.00 20.11
C PHE A 698 20.36 31.03 19.48
N ALA A 699 21.39 30.77 20.31
CA ALA A 699 22.80 30.77 19.89
C ALA A 699 23.35 29.33 19.76
N PRO A 700 23.17 28.63 18.62
CA PRO A 700 23.78 27.32 18.41
C PRO A 700 25.31 27.46 18.40
N ASN A 701 25.94 26.90 19.45
CA ASN A 701 27.39 26.83 19.60
C ASN A 701 28.04 25.73 18.74
N TRP A 702 27.24 24.81 18.17
CA TRP A 702 27.67 23.63 17.43
C TRP A 702 26.64 23.26 16.35
N GLU A 703 27.09 23.07 15.12
CA GLU A 703 26.25 22.65 13.96
C GLU A 703 26.47 21.18 13.58
N GLY A 704 27.48 20.51 14.14
CA GLY A 704 27.72 19.07 13.92
C GLY A 704 28.40 18.69 12.60
N GLY A 705 29.37 19.50 12.16
CA GLY A 705 30.29 19.18 11.07
C GLY A 705 31.72 18.92 11.53
N GLN A 706 32.57 18.51 10.57
CA GLN A 706 34.01 18.23 10.74
C GLN A 706 34.92 19.16 9.89
N TYR A 707 34.37 20.23 9.30
CA TYR A 707 35.18 21.17 8.51
C TYR A 707 35.81 22.26 9.38
N GLU A 708 37.13 22.18 9.53
CA GLU A 708 38.00 23.26 9.98
C GLU A 708 38.46 24.11 8.78
N GLY A 709 38.03 25.36 8.70
CA GLY A 709 38.46 26.29 7.66
C GLY A 709 37.64 27.58 7.63
N ASP A 710 37.74 28.34 6.53
CA ASP A 710 37.00 29.57 6.29
C ASP A 710 35.72 29.35 5.46
N ASP A 711 34.73 30.25 5.61
CA ASP A 711 33.47 30.11 4.89
C ASP A 711 33.60 30.35 3.38
N ALA A 712 34.58 31.10 2.88
CA ALA A 712 34.69 31.37 1.44
C ALA A 712 35.19 30.13 0.66
N THR A 713 36.18 29.41 1.19
CA THR A 713 36.62 28.10 0.67
C THR A 713 35.46 27.08 0.71
N ARG A 714 34.66 27.10 1.78
CA ARG A 714 33.49 26.25 1.97
C ARG A 714 32.38 26.57 0.97
N PHE A 715 32.06 27.85 0.79
CA PHE A 715 31.06 28.34 -0.15
C PHE A 715 31.45 28.08 -1.61
N GLU A 716 32.72 28.25 -1.99
CA GLU A 716 33.20 27.93 -3.35
C GLU A 716 33.05 26.44 -3.66
N ALA A 717 33.27 25.54 -2.68
CA ALA A 717 33.02 24.11 -2.87
C ALA A 717 31.53 23.79 -3.07
N LEU A 718 30.63 24.44 -2.33
CA LEU A 718 29.19 24.28 -2.50
C LEU A 718 28.71 24.88 -3.84
N ARG A 719 29.17 26.09 -4.19
CA ARG A 719 28.90 26.76 -5.47
C ARG A 719 29.37 25.90 -6.66
N LEU A 720 30.55 25.31 -6.57
CA LEU A 720 31.07 24.37 -7.57
C LEU A 720 30.22 23.09 -7.68
N ALA A 721 29.65 22.57 -6.60
CA ALA A 721 28.69 21.46 -6.69
C ALA A 721 27.42 21.86 -7.47
N MET A 722 26.95 23.10 -7.32
CA MET A 722 25.84 23.66 -8.13
C MET A 722 26.23 23.78 -9.61
N GLU A 723 27.43 24.30 -9.92
CA GLU A 723 27.97 24.35 -11.29
C GLU A 723 28.09 22.96 -11.95
N LEU A 724 28.39 21.94 -11.15
CA LEU A 724 28.47 20.53 -11.57
C LEU A 724 27.10 19.83 -11.65
N GLY A 725 25.98 20.54 -11.39
CA GLY A 725 24.62 20.04 -11.59
C GLY A 725 24.05 19.20 -10.44
N VAL A 726 24.51 19.41 -9.20
CA VAL A 726 23.91 18.77 -8.02
C VAL A 726 22.42 19.13 -7.88
N ASN A 727 21.61 18.22 -7.34
CA ASN A 727 20.18 18.44 -7.15
C ASN A 727 19.87 19.35 -5.96
N TYR A 728 20.65 19.21 -4.88
CA TYR A 728 20.47 19.97 -3.65
C TYR A 728 21.81 20.39 -3.03
N VAL A 729 21.81 21.53 -2.34
CA VAL A 729 22.87 21.97 -1.41
C VAL A 729 22.24 22.21 -0.03
N ASP A 730 22.93 21.81 1.04
CA ASP A 730 22.56 22.14 2.44
C ASP A 730 23.56 23.11 3.06
N ILE A 731 23.05 24.20 3.62
CA ILE A 731 23.83 25.25 4.31
C ILE A 731 23.18 25.62 5.65
N GLU A 732 23.98 25.99 6.66
CA GLU A 732 23.44 26.31 7.98
C GLU A 732 22.84 27.72 8.01
N LEU A 733 21.70 27.90 8.70
CA LEU A 733 21.00 29.17 8.87
C LEU A 733 21.93 30.31 9.34
N LYS A 734 22.90 29.99 10.20
CA LYS A 734 23.90 30.90 10.77
C LYS A 734 24.78 31.62 9.72
N VAL A 735 24.85 31.10 8.49
CA VAL A 735 25.62 31.68 7.38
C VAL A 735 24.81 31.80 6.07
N ALA A 736 23.54 31.39 6.07
CA ALA A 736 22.72 31.29 4.86
C ALA A 736 22.65 32.61 4.08
N ASP A 737 22.40 33.75 4.74
CA ASP A 737 22.39 35.07 4.09
C ASP A 737 23.68 35.38 3.33
N LYS A 738 24.83 34.98 3.89
CA LYS A 738 26.15 35.20 3.28
C LYS A 738 26.35 34.28 2.07
N PHE A 739 25.95 33.01 2.17
CA PHE A 739 26.05 32.07 1.06
C PHE A 739 25.10 32.46 -0.08
N ILE A 740 23.86 32.82 0.23
CA ILE A 740 22.84 33.25 -0.74
C ILE A 740 23.26 34.53 -1.47
N SER A 741 23.88 35.47 -0.74
CA SER A 741 24.52 36.66 -1.34
C SER A 741 25.71 36.29 -2.23
N PHE A 742 26.53 35.31 -1.83
CA PHE A 742 27.71 34.85 -2.58
C PHE A 742 27.35 34.11 -3.88
N ILE A 743 26.23 33.37 -3.91
CA ILE A 743 25.75 32.67 -5.11
C ILE A 743 24.73 33.47 -5.94
N TYR A 744 24.43 34.71 -5.58
CA TYR A 744 23.39 35.51 -6.22
C TYR A 744 23.59 35.62 -7.74
N GLY A 745 22.55 35.27 -8.51
CA GLY A 745 22.62 35.21 -9.98
C GLY A 745 23.34 33.99 -10.58
N SER A 746 23.92 33.10 -9.75
CA SER A 746 24.63 31.89 -10.19
C SER A 746 23.96 30.55 -9.80
N LYS A 747 22.92 30.58 -8.96
CA LYS A 747 22.08 29.42 -8.62
C LYS A 747 21.41 28.85 -9.90
N PRO A 748 21.69 27.60 -10.31
CA PRO A 748 20.98 26.97 -11.42
C PRO A 748 19.54 26.63 -11.03
N GLU A 749 18.60 26.85 -11.94
CA GLU A 749 17.15 26.60 -11.75
C GLU A 749 16.82 25.17 -11.26
N LYS A 750 17.66 24.19 -11.60
CA LYS A 750 17.49 22.77 -11.23
C LYS A 750 18.06 22.39 -9.86
N CYS A 751 18.78 23.29 -9.17
CA CYS A 751 19.39 23.02 -7.87
C CYS A 751 18.60 23.72 -6.75
N LYS A 752 18.05 22.94 -5.81
CA LYS A 752 17.34 23.47 -4.63
C LYS A 752 18.29 23.71 -3.46
N LEU A 753 18.12 24.83 -2.77
CA LEU A 753 18.82 25.18 -1.54
C LEU A 753 18.01 24.74 -0.33
N ILE A 754 18.56 23.76 0.40
CA ILE A 754 18.16 23.43 1.75
C ILE A 754 18.89 24.40 2.68
N VAL A 755 18.17 25.04 3.60
CA VAL A 755 18.79 25.76 4.72
C VAL A 755 18.42 25.04 6.01
N SER A 756 19.43 24.75 6.82
CA SER A 756 19.30 23.90 8.00
C SER A 756 19.59 24.60 9.33
N ALA A 757 18.89 24.15 10.37
CA ALA A 757 19.12 24.54 11.75
C ALA A 757 19.07 23.31 12.66
N HIS A 758 20.00 23.25 13.62
CA HIS A 758 20.19 22.10 14.49
C HIS A 758 20.13 22.52 15.96
N ASN A 759 19.28 21.87 16.74
CA ASN A 759 19.29 21.96 18.20
C ASN A 759 19.67 20.58 18.75
N TYR A 760 20.81 20.52 19.44
CA TYR A 760 21.35 19.29 19.99
C TYR A 760 20.99 19.08 21.48
N GLU A 761 20.43 20.08 22.13
CA GLU A 761 20.11 20.10 23.57
C GLU A 761 18.65 19.70 23.85
N SER A 762 17.73 20.09 22.97
CA SER A 762 16.29 19.92 23.19
C SER A 762 15.47 20.00 21.89
N THR A 763 14.16 19.85 22.03
CA THR A 763 13.16 20.25 21.03
C THR A 763 12.38 21.44 21.60
N PRO A 764 12.46 22.63 20.97
CA PRO A 764 11.66 23.79 21.38
C PRO A 764 10.15 23.55 21.24
N SER A 765 9.36 24.48 21.77
CA SER A 765 7.91 24.48 21.58
C SER A 765 7.52 24.61 20.10
N CYS A 766 6.29 24.20 19.76
CA CYS A 766 5.70 24.43 18.43
C CYS A 766 5.75 25.91 17.99
N GLU A 767 5.76 26.86 18.94
CA GLU A 767 5.80 28.31 18.66
C GLU A 767 7.22 28.77 18.30
N GLU A 768 8.23 28.38 19.07
CA GLU A 768 9.65 28.65 18.75
C GLU A 768 10.10 27.94 17.45
N LEU A 769 9.59 26.72 17.22
CA LEU A 769 9.81 25.99 15.96
C LEU A 769 9.15 26.69 14.77
N ALA A 770 7.96 27.27 14.93
CA ALA A 770 7.28 28.04 13.89
C ALA A 770 8.07 29.30 13.50
N ASP A 771 8.52 30.08 14.49
CA ASP A 771 9.36 31.26 14.25
C ASP A 771 10.72 30.87 13.62
N LEU A 772 11.27 29.69 13.96
CA LEU A 772 12.48 29.15 13.32
C LEU A 772 12.22 28.78 11.84
N VAL A 773 11.10 28.14 11.49
CA VAL A 773 10.72 27.91 10.09
C VAL A 773 10.57 29.26 9.35
N ALA A 774 9.91 30.25 9.95
CA ALA A 774 9.72 31.56 9.35
C ALA A 774 11.06 32.27 9.08
N ARG A 775 12.02 32.19 10.01
CA ARG A 775 13.41 32.69 9.82
C ARG A 775 14.12 31.98 8.66
N ILE A 776 14.03 30.66 8.57
CA ILE A 776 14.69 29.88 7.51
C ILE A 776 14.05 30.16 6.14
N GLN A 777 12.73 30.38 6.07
CA GLN A 777 12.08 30.80 4.84
C GLN A 777 12.48 32.24 4.45
N ALA A 778 12.60 33.16 5.42
CA ALA A 778 12.91 34.57 5.17
C ALA A 778 14.29 34.81 4.55
N VAL A 779 15.29 33.96 4.81
CA VAL A 779 16.61 34.05 4.17
C VAL A 779 16.63 33.58 2.71
N GLY A 780 15.54 32.97 2.21
CA GLY A 780 15.42 32.52 0.80
C GLY A 780 15.69 31.03 0.56
N ALA A 781 15.40 30.17 1.54
CA ALA A 781 15.49 28.72 1.39
C ALA A 781 14.39 28.16 0.46
N ASP A 782 14.72 27.20 -0.41
CA ASP A 782 13.70 26.43 -1.14
C ASP A 782 13.12 25.30 -0.27
N ILE A 783 13.88 24.85 0.74
CA ILE A 783 13.53 23.77 1.66
C ILE A 783 14.07 24.11 3.06
N VAL A 784 13.22 23.96 4.08
CA VAL A 784 13.58 24.12 5.49
C VAL A 784 14.01 22.77 6.08
N LYS A 785 15.15 22.71 6.77
CA LYS A 785 15.60 21.51 7.50
C LYS A 785 15.81 21.85 8.98
N ILE A 786 15.01 21.25 9.86
CA ILE A 786 15.14 21.43 11.32
C ILE A 786 15.34 20.07 11.97
N ALA A 787 16.45 19.91 12.69
CA ALA A 787 16.72 18.73 13.51
C ALA A 787 16.90 19.11 14.97
N THR A 788 16.08 18.54 15.85
CA THR A 788 16.11 18.78 17.30
C THR A 788 16.55 17.53 18.07
N THR A 789 16.67 17.58 19.40
CA THR A 789 16.93 16.40 20.26
C THR A 789 15.70 16.05 21.11
N ALA A 790 15.36 14.76 21.22
CA ALA A 790 14.32 14.28 22.13
C ALA A 790 14.86 13.99 23.53
N ASN A 791 14.45 14.79 24.52
CA ASN A 791 14.66 14.52 25.93
C ASN A 791 13.56 13.58 26.49
N ASP A 792 12.32 13.72 26.01
CA ASP A 792 11.20 12.77 26.16
C ASP A 792 10.67 12.39 24.76
N ILE A 793 10.03 11.22 24.60
CA ILE A 793 9.36 10.83 23.35
C ILE A 793 8.19 11.77 22.98
N VAL A 794 7.61 12.48 23.96
CA VAL A 794 6.59 13.50 23.67
C VAL A 794 7.15 14.75 23.00
N ASP A 795 8.46 14.94 22.93
CA ASP A 795 9.07 16.09 22.24
C ASP A 795 8.85 16.03 20.72
N VAL A 796 8.81 14.81 20.16
CA VAL A 796 8.45 14.51 18.76
C VAL A 796 7.09 15.11 18.37
N SER A 797 6.20 15.29 19.34
CA SER A 797 4.87 15.88 19.16
C SER A 797 4.92 17.33 18.68
N GLN A 798 5.93 18.11 19.08
CA GLN A 798 6.09 19.51 18.66
C GLN A 798 6.52 19.59 17.18
N MET A 799 7.44 18.71 16.78
CA MET A 799 7.92 18.64 15.39
C MET A 799 6.79 18.26 14.42
N PHE A 800 5.96 17.27 14.77
CA PHE A 800 4.81 16.88 13.95
C PHE A 800 3.77 18.00 13.77
N GLN A 801 3.51 18.82 14.80
CA GLN A 801 2.59 19.96 14.67
C GLN A 801 3.06 20.95 13.60
N VAL A 802 4.34 21.32 13.62
CA VAL A 802 4.91 22.28 12.64
C VAL A 802 5.03 21.69 11.24
N MET A 803 5.42 20.41 11.11
CA MET A 803 5.47 19.72 9.81
C MET A 803 4.10 19.66 9.12
N VAL A 804 3.06 19.27 9.87
CA VAL A 804 1.67 19.27 9.38
C VAL A 804 1.26 20.68 8.97
N HIS A 805 1.59 21.71 9.74
CA HIS A 805 1.24 23.08 9.39
C HIS A 805 1.94 23.56 8.09
N CYS A 806 3.21 23.22 7.91
CA CYS A 806 3.96 23.55 6.68
C CYS A 806 3.47 22.76 5.45
N GLN A 807 2.92 21.56 5.63
CA GLN A 807 2.20 20.83 4.58
C GLN A 807 0.83 21.47 4.27
N VAL A 808 0.11 21.91 5.31
CA VAL A 808 -1.21 22.56 5.22
C VAL A 808 -1.12 23.85 4.38
N ASN A 809 -0.22 24.77 4.74
CA ASN A 809 -0.06 26.04 4.04
C ASN A 809 0.35 25.87 2.58
N ARG A 810 1.19 24.88 2.26
CA ARG A 810 1.59 24.58 0.87
C ARG A 810 0.43 24.17 -0.01
N ARG A 811 -0.46 23.31 0.49
CA ARG A 811 -1.70 22.93 -0.23
C ARG A 811 -2.62 24.15 -0.44
N LEU A 812 -2.73 25.03 0.55
CA LEU A 812 -3.55 26.25 0.47
C LEU A 812 -3.01 27.28 -0.55
N ASN A 813 -1.70 27.54 -0.57
CA ASN A 813 -1.13 28.55 -1.48
C ASN A 813 -0.94 28.04 -2.92
N ALA A 814 -0.70 26.75 -3.14
CA ALA A 814 -0.76 26.17 -4.48
C ALA A 814 -2.14 26.41 -5.12
N ASN A 815 -3.22 26.17 -4.35
CA ASN A 815 -4.59 26.41 -4.80
C ASN A 815 -4.89 27.91 -5.05
N ARG A 816 -4.28 28.85 -4.31
CA ARG A 816 -4.36 30.29 -4.61
C ARG A 816 -3.68 30.66 -5.93
N LEU A 817 -2.45 30.19 -6.16
CA LEU A 817 -1.71 30.48 -7.40
C LEU A 817 -2.42 29.95 -8.65
N CYS A 818 -3.01 28.76 -8.59
CA CYS A 818 -3.84 28.24 -9.69
C CYS A 818 -5.06 29.12 -10.00
N ALA A 819 -5.67 29.75 -8.98
CA ALA A 819 -6.80 30.66 -9.16
C ALA A 819 -6.39 31.99 -9.82
N GLU A 820 -5.23 32.55 -9.47
CA GLU A 820 -4.71 33.80 -10.06
C GLU A 820 -4.24 33.61 -11.51
N VAL A 821 -3.54 32.50 -11.81
CA VAL A 821 -3.13 32.17 -13.19
C VAL A 821 -4.34 32.01 -14.12
N THR A 822 -5.46 31.48 -13.61
CA THR A 822 -6.73 31.34 -14.36
C THR A 822 -7.36 32.70 -14.72
N LEU A 823 -7.09 33.76 -13.95
CA LEU A 823 -7.57 35.11 -14.25
C LEU A 823 -6.70 35.83 -15.29
N ILE A 824 -5.40 35.56 -15.32
CA ILE A 824 -4.43 36.24 -16.21
C ILE A 824 -4.51 35.72 -17.66
N SER A 825 -5.02 34.51 -17.90
CA SER A 825 -5.18 33.95 -19.25
C SER A 825 -6.38 34.50 -20.06
N ALA A 826 -7.08 35.53 -19.56
CA ALA A 826 -8.32 36.03 -20.16
C ALA A 826 -8.17 37.31 -21.01
N ASP A 827 -7.04 38.03 -20.93
CA ASP A 827 -6.84 39.28 -21.65
C ASP A 827 -6.09 39.10 -22.98
N SER A 828 -6.81 39.21 -24.10
CA SER A 828 -6.25 39.45 -25.42
C SER A 828 -7.19 40.38 -26.22
N PRO A 829 -6.77 41.60 -26.60
CA PRO A 829 -7.71 42.66 -26.98
C PRO A 829 -8.16 42.59 -28.45
N ALA A 830 -9.47 42.60 -28.69
CA ALA A 830 -10.08 42.81 -30.00
C ALA A 830 -11.27 43.77 -29.91
N ASN A 831 -11.28 44.81 -30.74
CA ASN A 831 -12.22 45.94 -30.65
C ASN A 831 -13.65 45.58 -31.09
N VAL A 832 -14.66 45.98 -30.30
CA VAL A 832 -15.87 46.67 -30.79
C VAL A 832 -16.25 47.75 -29.77
N ALA A 833 -16.64 48.94 -30.22
CA ALA A 833 -16.95 50.08 -29.35
C ALA A 833 -18.41 50.11 -28.86
N ALA A 834 -18.62 50.63 -27.66
CA ALA A 834 -19.92 51.11 -27.18
C ALA A 834 -19.71 52.29 -26.19
N GLU A 835 -20.40 53.40 -26.43
CA GLU A 835 -20.41 54.60 -25.59
C GLU A 835 -21.87 55.16 -25.54
N PRO A 836 -22.23 56.14 -24.71
CA PRO A 836 -22.97 55.86 -23.47
C PRO A 836 -24.36 56.54 -23.44
N ILE A 837 -25.17 56.27 -22.40
CA ILE A 837 -26.21 57.20 -21.90
C ILE A 837 -26.68 56.79 -20.48
N PRO A 838 -27.17 57.72 -19.62
CA PRO A 838 -26.85 57.66 -18.18
C PRO A 838 -28.05 57.49 -17.21
N SER A 839 -27.74 57.64 -15.92
CA SER A 839 -28.60 57.41 -14.75
C SER A 839 -29.69 58.44 -14.47
N SER A 840 -30.92 57.94 -14.25
CA SER A 840 -32.00 58.54 -13.45
C SER A 840 -32.99 57.40 -13.10
N THR A 841 -33.78 57.38 -12.02
CA THR A 841 -33.91 58.23 -10.82
C THR A 841 -34.70 57.41 -9.78
N TRP A 842 -34.34 57.44 -8.48
CA TRP A 842 -35.28 57.10 -7.39
C TRP A 842 -34.93 57.86 -6.09
N GLN A 843 -35.94 58.50 -5.50
CA GLN A 843 -35.91 59.17 -4.18
C GLN A 843 -37.10 58.69 -3.33
N GLY A 844 -36.95 58.74 -1.99
CA GLY A 844 -38.02 58.55 -1.00
C GLY A 844 -38.19 57.09 -0.56
N PHE A 845 -38.16 56.74 0.73
CA PHE A 845 -38.76 57.45 1.86
C PHE A 845 -37.99 57.32 3.19
N ASN A 846 -38.34 58.17 4.17
CA ASN A 846 -37.72 58.27 5.50
C ASN A 846 -38.70 58.99 6.46
N THR A 847 -38.70 58.90 7.80
CA THR A 847 -37.88 58.16 8.79
C THR A 847 -38.72 57.93 10.06
N ASN A 848 -38.45 56.89 10.88
CA ASN A 848 -38.31 56.93 12.37
C ASN A 848 -38.45 55.51 12.98
N ARG A 849 -37.42 54.93 13.66
CA ARG A 849 -36.86 55.23 15.00
C ARG A 849 -37.78 54.74 16.15
N ILE A 850 -37.33 54.04 17.21
CA ILE A 850 -36.00 53.76 17.79
C ILE A 850 -35.98 52.26 18.22
N GLY A 851 -34.88 51.50 18.20
CA GLY A 851 -33.53 51.73 17.69
C GLY A 851 -32.61 50.54 18.02
N ALA A 852 -31.61 50.26 17.18
CA ALA A 852 -30.70 49.12 17.31
C ALA A 852 -29.22 49.57 17.30
N LYS A 853 -28.34 48.80 17.95
CA LYS A 853 -26.88 48.95 17.77
C LYS A 853 -26.45 48.33 16.42
N PRO A 854 -25.47 48.90 15.72
CA PRO A 854 -25.10 48.44 14.38
C PRO A 854 -24.37 47.10 14.42
N LEU A 855 -24.89 46.12 13.68
CA LEU A 855 -24.08 45.00 13.19
C LEU A 855 -23.27 45.51 12.00
N ILE A 856 -21.94 45.52 12.12
CA ILE A 856 -21.04 45.96 11.07
C ILE A 856 -20.99 44.88 9.99
N SER A 857 -21.63 45.13 8.85
CA SER A 857 -21.54 44.29 7.67
C SER A 857 -20.19 44.51 6.97
N VAL A 858 -19.15 43.83 7.45
CA VAL A 858 -17.87 43.74 6.73
C VAL A 858 -18.11 42.94 5.44
N PRO A 859 -17.71 43.45 4.25
CA PRO A 859 -17.78 42.68 3.02
C PRO A 859 -16.64 41.64 3.01
N ILE A 860 -16.88 40.49 3.64
CA ILE A 860 -15.92 39.39 3.74
C ILE A 860 -15.52 38.95 2.33
N SER A 861 -14.26 39.17 1.99
CA SER A 861 -13.68 38.88 0.69
C SER A 861 -13.56 37.36 0.46
N GLY A 862 -13.37 36.97 -0.80
CA GLY A 862 -13.09 35.56 -1.14
C GLY A 862 -11.84 35.03 -0.41
N ALA A 863 -10.85 35.90 -0.15
CA ALA A 863 -9.64 35.54 0.59
C ALA A 863 -9.94 35.15 2.05
N GLU A 864 -10.85 35.86 2.72
CA GLU A 864 -11.25 35.61 4.12
C GLU A 864 -12.15 34.38 4.28
N LEU A 865 -13.01 34.09 3.30
CA LEU A 865 -13.76 32.82 3.26
C LEU A 865 -12.83 31.61 3.08
N TRP A 866 -11.79 31.75 2.25
CA TRP A 866 -10.71 30.75 2.17
C TRP A 866 -9.91 30.66 3.47
N ASP A 867 -9.69 31.76 4.17
CA ASP A 867 -9.00 31.79 5.47
C ASP A 867 -9.79 31.05 6.56
N LEU A 868 -11.13 31.17 6.56
CA LEU A 868 -12.03 30.38 7.41
C LEU A 868 -12.01 28.88 7.07
N ALA A 869 -11.98 28.53 5.78
CA ALA A 869 -11.86 27.13 5.35
C ALA A 869 -10.50 26.53 5.72
N ALA A 870 -9.41 27.30 5.55
CA ALA A 870 -8.06 26.95 5.98
C ALA A 870 -8.00 26.67 7.49
N ARG A 871 -8.54 27.57 8.32
CA ARG A 871 -8.63 27.39 9.78
C ARG A 871 -9.49 26.18 10.17
N SER A 872 -10.56 25.88 9.44
CA SER A 872 -11.40 24.69 9.66
C SER A 872 -10.63 23.39 9.39
N TRP A 873 -9.94 23.31 8.25
CA TRP A 873 -9.14 22.15 7.87
C TRP A 873 -7.89 21.98 8.77
N ALA A 874 -7.25 23.10 9.15
CA ALA A 874 -6.20 23.13 10.16
C ALA A 874 -6.72 22.73 11.55
N THR A 875 -7.97 23.05 11.91
CA THR A 875 -8.60 22.57 13.16
C THR A 875 -8.81 21.05 13.13
N GLN A 876 -9.17 20.47 11.98
CA GLN A 876 -9.21 19.02 11.81
C GLN A 876 -7.79 18.39 11.88
N HIS A 877 -6.76 19.03 11.35
CA HIS A 877 -5.41 18.44 11.27
C HIS A 877 -4.55 18.69 12.52
N ASN A 878 -4.78 19.78 13.27
CA ASN A 878 -4.20 19.98 14.60
C ASN A 878 -4.68 18.93 15.64
N SER A 879 -5.73 18.16 15.34
CA SER A 879 -6.21 17.10 16.25
C SER A 879 -5.25 15.90 16.35
N TYR A 880 -4.27 15.74 15.44
CA TYR A 880 -3.32 14.62 15.48
C TYR A 880 -2.49 14.57 16.79
N VAL A 881 -2.41 15.67 17.54
CA VAL A 881 -1.51 15.82 18.70
C VAL A 881 -2.19 16.47 19.92
N GLY A 882 -3.53 16.42 20.00
CA GLY A 882 -4.26 16.61 21.26
C GLY A 882 -4.23 18.00 21.93
N ARG A 883 -4.02 19.10 21.20
CA ARG A 883 -4.14 20.46 21.78
C ARG A 883 -5.59 20.77 22.21
N PRO A 884 -5.83 21.45 23.36
CA PRO A 884 -7.12 22.07 23.65
C PRO A 884 -7.46 23.16 22.62
N ARG A 885 -8.76 23.40 22.37
CA ARG A 885 -9.21 24.54 21.55
C ARG A 885 -8.83 25.85 22.24
N GLY A 886 -8.06 26.72 21.57
CA GLY A 886 -7.83 28.09 22.02
C GLY A 886 -6.44 28.67 21.76
N THR A 887 -5.44 27.86 21.41
CA THR A 887 -4.07 28.33 21.12
C THR A 887 -3.63 27.98 19.70
N GLU A 888 -3.83 28.92 18.77
CA GLU A 888 -3.17 28.94 17.47
C GLU A 888 -2.01 29.97 17.51
N PRO A 889 -0.77 29.58 17.16
CA PRO A 889 0.35 30.52 17.04
C PRO A 889 0.07 31.57 15.95
N SER A 890 0.15 32.86 16.31
CA SER A 890 -0.21 33.98 15.42
C SER A 890 0.68 34.14 14.17
N ASN A 891 1.84 33.47 14.14
CA ASN A 891 2.90 33.69 13.16
C ASN A 891 3.02 32.56 12.11
N LEU A 892 2.17 31.53 12.14
CA LEU A 892 2.29 30.31 11.33
C LEU A 892 1.89 30.49 9.83
N SER A 893 2.56 31.40 9.13
CA SER A 893 2.34 31.68 7.70
C SER A 893 3.25 30.91 6.73
N ALA A 894 4.18 30.09 7.26
CA ALA A 894 5.24 29.45 6.48
C ALA A 894 4.71 28.49 5.40
N ASN A 895 5.32 28.52 4.22
CA ASN A 895 4.80 27.95 2.97
C ASN A 895 5.88 27.16 2.19
N VAL A 896 6.61 26.29 2.88
CA VAL A 896 7.89 25.75 2.39
C VAL A 896 8.02 24.26 2.70
N PRO A 897 8.62 23.43 1.81
CA PRO A 897 8.92 22.03 2.10
C PRO A 897 9.78 21.90 3.34
N MET A 898 9.41 20.97 4.23
CA MET A 898 10.04 20.84 5.54
C MET A 898 10.61 19.43 5.76
N ILE A 899 11.88 19.39 6.17
CA ILE A 899 12.61 18.22 6.67
C ILE A 899 12.66 18.37 8.20
N GLY A 900 11.62 17.89 8.89
CA GLY A 900 11.49 17.97 10.35
C GLY A 900 11.89 16.65 11.01
N LEU A 901 12.91 16.68 11.87
CA LEU A 901 13.52 15.48 12.44
C LEU A 901 13.82 15.67 13.93
N VAL A 902 13.73 14.59 14.70
CA VAL A 902 14.14 14.57 16.12
C VAL A 902 15.16 13.47 16.36
N MET A 903 16.28 13.84 16.95
CA MET A 903 17.46 13.00 17.20
C MET A 903 17.37 12.26 18.55
N GLY A 904 18.14 11.18 18.65
CA GLY A 904 18.16 10.29 19.81
C GLY A 904 17.16 9.14 19.70
N GLU A 905 17.29 8.12 20.55
CA GLU A 905 16.45 6.90 20.48
C GLU A 905 14.96 7.21 20.68
N LYS A 906 14.63 8.17 21.56
CA LYS A 906 13.26 8.68 21.76
C LYS A 906 12.72 9.43 20.53
N GLY A 907 13.59 9.96 19.68
CA GLY A 907 13.26 10.71 18.47
C GLY A 907 12.93 9.84 17.24
N LEU A 908 13.22 8.54 17.27
CA LEU A 908 13.08 7.59 16.14
C LEU A 908 11.70 7.66 15.45
N MET A 909 10.63 7.85 16.23
CA MET A 909 9.26 7.99 15.70
C MET A 909 9.11 9.12 14.66
N SER A 910 9.88 10.21 14.79
CA SER A 910 9.88 11.31 13.80
C SER A 910 10.33 10.84 12.42
N ARG A 911 11.38 10.01 12.37
CA ARG A 911 12.02 9.52 11.14
C ARG A 911 11.14 8.52 10.41
N VAL A 912 10.43 7.66 11.15
CA VAL A 912 9.54 6.63 10.60
C VAL A 912 8.20 7.20 10.16
N LEU A 913 7.60 8.10 10.95
CA LEU A 913 6.29 8.70 10.64
C LEU A 913 6.36 9.98 9.81
N SER A 914 7.54 10.36 9.28
CA SER A 914 7.69 11.49 8.35
C SER A 914 6.66 11.49 7.19
N PRO A 915 6.32 10.35 6.54
CA PRO A 915 5.27 10.31 5.51
C PRO A 915 3.85 10.59 6.02
N LYS A 916 3.56 10.24 7.28
CA LYS A 916 2.25 10.50 7.88
C LYS A 916 2.03 11.98 8.20
N PHE A 917 3.11 12.70 8.52
CA PHE A 917 3.06 14.09 9.01
C PHE A 917 3.66 15.12 8.03
N GLY A 918 3.78 14.77 6.75
CA GLY A 918 4.10 15.74 5.68
C GLY A 918 5.57 16.12 5.54
N GLY A 919 6.50 15.31 6.06
CA GLY A 919 7.93 15.53 5.91
C GLY A 919 8.40 15.29 4.47
N TYR A 920 9.16 16.23 3.91
CA TYR A 920 9.68 16.15 2.54
C TYR A 920 10.71 15.02 2.36
N LEU A 921 11.50 14.75 3.41
CA LEU A 921 12.62 13.79 3.39
C LEU A 921 12.89 13.25 4.80
N THR A 922 13.32 11.99 4.88
CA THR A 922 13.85 11.35 6.09
C THR A 922 15.21 10.69 5.78
N PHE A 923 15.99 10.37 6.82
CA PHE A 923 17.33 9.79 6.69
C PHE A 923 17.41 8.40 7.32
N GLY A 924 17.93 7.43 6.56
CA GLY A 924 18.34 6.10 7.02
C GLY A 924 19.83 5.87 6.75
N SER A 925 20.53 5.11 7.59
CA SER A 925 21.94 4.75 7.34
C SER A 925 22.05 3.49 6.46
N LEU A 926 23.21 3.28 5.83
CA LEU A 926 23.49 1.99 5.17
C LEU A 926 23.55 0.84 6.18
N ASP A 927 24.20 1.09 7.32
CA ASP A 927 24.43 0.13 8.37
C ASP A 927 24.51 0.83 9.73
N ALA A 928 24.62 0.07 10.82
CA ALA A 928 24.63 0.59 12.19
C ALA A 928 25.92 1.37 12.57
N THR A 929 26.95 1.36 11.72
CA THR A 929 28.21 2.10 11.90
C THR A 929 28.23 3.42 11.13
N LYS A 930 27.52 3.51 9.99
CA LYS A 930 27.46 4.68 9.11
C LYS A 930 26.32 5.65 9.44
N VAL A 931 26.19 5.98 10.73
CA VAL A 931 25.16 6.90 11.26
C VAL A 931 25.70 8.33 11.25
N SER A 932 24.94 9.29 10.68
CA SER A 932 25.33 10.71 10.67
C SER A 932 24.68 11.54 11.78
N ALA A 933 23.59 11.05 12.40
CA ALA A 933 22.89 11.71 13.49
C ALA A 933 22.24 10.71 14.47
N PRO A 934 22.22 10.98 15.80
CA PRO A 934 21.65 10.04 16.77
C PRO A 934 20.20 9.62 16.48
N GLY A 935 19.87 8.36 16.77
CA GLY A 935 18.54 7.80 16.57
C GLY A 935 18.16 7.49 15.12
N GLN A 936 19.12 7.51 14.19
CA GLN A 936 18.92 7.10 12.80
C GLN A 936 18.83 5.57 12.67
N PRO A 937 17.75 5.01 12.10
CA PRO A 937 17.64 3.60 11.71
C PRO A 937 18.35 3.35 10.38
N THR A 938 18.54 2.08 9.99
CA THR A 938 19.06 1.74 8.65
C THR A 938 17.96 1.88 7.57
N VAL A 939 18.37 1.92 6.30
CA VAL A 939 17.46 1.85 5.14
C VAL A 939 16.66 0.54 5.14
N GLU A 940 17.31 -0.59 5.43
CA GLU A 940 16.68 -1.92 5.56
C GLU A 940 15.61 -1.91 6.68
N GLU A 941 15.92 -1.34 7.85
CA GLU A 941 14.92 -1.19 8.93
C GLU A 941 13.72 -0.34 8.48
N LEU A 942 13.95 0.77 7.76
CA LEU A 942 12.87 1.64 7.28
C LEU A 942 11.99 0.97 6.21
N ILE A 943 12.58 0.24 5.26
CA ILE A 943 11.86 -0.39 4.16
C ILE A 943 11.17 -1.69 4.62
N ASP A 944 11.92 -2.63 5.20
CA ASP A 944 11.43 -4.00 5.41
C ASP A 944 10.75 -4.18 6.77
N ILE A 945 11.28 -3.58 7.84
CA ILE A 945 10.65 -3.63 9.18
C ILE A 945 9.52 -2.62 9.27
N TYR A 946 9.80 -1.33 9.06
CA TYR A 946 8.81 -0.26 9.26
C TYR A 946 7.89 -0.02 8.06
N ASN A 947 8.15 -0.65 6.91
CA ASN A 947 7.30 -0.54 5.73
C ASN A 947 7.06 0.92 5.30
N ILE A 948 8.08 1.79 5.36
CA ILE A 948 7.92 3.24 5.22
C ILE A 948 7.20 3.66 3.93
N ARG A 949 7.41 2.91 2.83
CA ARG A 949 6.75 3.12 1.52
C ARG A 949 5.24 2.86 1.52
N ARG A 950 4.68 2.34 2.64
CA ARG A 950 3.24 2.11 2.88
C ARG A 950 2.65 3.07 3.92
N ILE A 951 3.47 3.89 4.58
CA ILE A 951 3.00 4.87 5.56
C ILE A 951 2.48 6.10 4.80
N GLY A 952 1.28 6.55 5.13
CA GLY A 952 0.71 7.81 4.66
C GLY A 952 -0.20 8.45 5.71
N PRO A 953 -0.88 9.56 5.38
CA PRO A 953 -1.69 10.32 6.34
C PRO A 953 -2.72 9.48 7.10
N ASP A 954 -3.37 8.51 6.45
CA ASP A 954 -4.43 7.68 7.04
C ASP A 954 -3.91 6.47 7.84
N THR A 955 -2.60 6.19 7.80
CA THR A 955 -2.00 5.01 8.46
C THR A 955 -2.13 5.12 9.98
N LYS A 956 -2.62 4.06 10.61
CA LYS A 956 -2.74 3.99 12.07
C LYS A 956 -1.40 3.68 12.73
N VAL A 957 -1.16 4.28 13.89
CA VAL A 957 0.03 4.04 14.69
C VAL A 957 -0.31 3.05 15.80
N LEU A 958 0.51 2.01 15.88
CA LEU A 958 0.57 1.04 16.97
C LEU A 958 1.99 1.07 17.56
N GLY A 959 2.19 0.46 18.74
CA GLY A 959 3.57 0.29 19.22
C GLY A 959 3.73 -0.34 20.60
N VAL A 960 4.97 -0.62 20.96
CA VAL A 960 5.35 -1.18 22.27
C VAL A 960 5.93 -0.08 23.16
N ILE A 961 5.20 0.27 24.22
CA ILE A 961 5.63 1.23 25.24
C ILE A 961 6.49 0.49 26.27
N ALA A 962 7.78 0.83 26.35
CA ALA A 962 8.75 0.18 27.24
C ALA A 962 9.93 1.10 27.58
N ASN A 963 10.65 0.77 28.64
CA ASN A 963 11.94 1.39 28.96
C ASN A 963 12.87 0.36 29.67
N PRO A 964 13.96 -0.10 29.03
CA PRO A 964 14.35 0.13 27.63
C PRO A 964 13.44 -0.60 26.62
N VAL A 965 13.43 -0.15 25.36
CA VAL A 965 12.60 -0.73 24.28
C VAL A 965 13.38 -1.43 23.17
N LYS A 966 14.65 -1.05 22.93
CA LYS A 966 15.46 -1.45 21.76
C LYS A 966 15.58 -2.97 21.54
N GLN A 967 15.53 -3.75 22.62
CA GLN A 967 15.57 -5.22 22.60
C GLN A 967 14.25 -5.89 22.18
N SER A 968 13.18 -5.12 21.94
CA SER A 968 11.85 -5.65 21.61
C SER A 968 11.75 -6.11 20.16
N LYS A 969 11.25 -7.33 19.96
CA LYS A 969 10.95 -7.89 18.63
C LYS A 969 9.52 -7.64 18.16
N SER A 970 8.70 -6.93 18.96
CA SER A 970 7.31 -6.60 18.60
C SER A 970 7.18 -5.82 17.28
N PRO A 971 8.03 -4.82 16.95
CA PRO A 971 7.92 -4.11 15.67
C PRO A 971 8.09 -5.02 14.46
N VAL A 972 9.10 -5.91 14.48
CA VAL A 972 9.32 -6.91 13.41
C VAL A 972 8.09 -7.79 13.25
N LEU A 973 7.68 -8.46 14.33
CA LEU A 973 6.57 -9.42 14.27
C LEU A 973 5.25 -8.76 13.83
N HIS A 974 4.87 -7.64 14.45
CA HIS A 974 3.60 -7.00 14.12
C HIS A 974 3.61 -6.36 12.74
N ASN A 975 4.69 -5.72 12.28
CA ASN A 975 4.71 -5.14 10.93
C ASN A 975 4.64 -6.22 9.84
N THR A 976 5.34 -7.36 9.99
CA THR A 976 5.17 -8.49 9.07
C THR A 976 3.73 -9.01 9.05
N CYS A 977 3.07 -9.15 10.21
CA CYS A 977 1.66 -9.56 10.26
C CYS A 977 0.69 -8.51 9.68
N LEU A 978 0.93 -7.21 9.93
CA LEU A 978 0.12 -6.11 9.38
C LEU A 978 0.23 -6.04 7.86
N GLN A 979 1.46 -6.20 7.35
CA GLN A 979 1.77 -6.25 5.92
C GLN A 979 1.09 -7.44 5.24
N SER A 980 1.14 -8.64 5.85
CA SER A 980 0.62 -9.88 5.27
C SER A 980 -0.92 -9.91 5.20
N VAL A 981 -1.63 -9.37 6.20
CA VAL A 981 -3.10 -9.21 6.13
C VAL A 981 -3.55 -7.92 5.41
N GLY A 982 -2.60 -7.04 5.06
CA GLY A 982 -2.86 -5.79 4.36
C GLY A 982 -3.51 -4.67 5.21
N TYR A 983 -3.41 -4.73 6.53
CA TYR A 983 -3.98 -3.71 7.43
C TYR A 983 -3.17 -2.41 7.38
N ASN A 984 -3.83 -1.25 7.28
CA ASN A 984 -3.15 0.05 7.19
C ASN A 984 -2.72 0.58 8.57
N ALA A 985 -1.72 -0.07 9.17
CA ALA A 985 -1.05 0.42 10.37
C ALA A 985 0.47 0.15 10.33
N VAL A 986 1.21 0.91 11.14
CA VAL A 986 2.63 0.68 11.44
C VAL A 986 2.82 0.53 12.95
N TYR A 987 3.65 -0.41 13.35
CA TYR A 987 3.98 -0.73 14.73
C TYR A 987 5.40 -0.27 15.08
N LEU A 988 5.53 0.54 16.14
CA LEU A 988 6.79 1.19 16.52
C LEU A 988 7.32 0.75 17.90
N PRO A 989 8.65 0.80 18.13
CA PRO A 989 9.21 0.85 19.48
C PRO A 989 9.00 2.26 20.07
N LEU A 990 8.42 2.34 21.28
CA LEU A 990 8.07 3.61 21.94
C LEU A 990 8.82 3.72 23.27
N LEU A 991 9.98 4.38 23.24
CA LEU A 991 10.82 4.63 24.42
C LEU A 991 10.25 5.79 25.26
N ALA A 992 9.26 5.49 26.11
CA ALA A 992 8.69 6.46 27.04
C ALA A 992 9.40 6.44 28.40
N ASP A 993 9.47 7.59 29.08
CA ASP A 993 9.82 7.64 30.51
C ASP A 993 8.56 7.62 31.39
N ASN A 994 7.45 8.17 30.90
CA ASN A 994 6.17 8.23 31.60
C ASN A 994 5.01 7.86 30.66
N ILE A 995 4.37 6.71 30.92
CA ILE A 995 3.26 6.21 30.10
C ILE A 995 2.01 7.13 30.13
N ALA A 996 1.72 7.81 31.24
CA ALA A 996 0.57 8.71 31.33
C ALA A 996 0.77 9.99 30.49
N ARG A 997 1.99 10.55 30.49
CA ARG A 997 2.39 11.68 29.63
C ARG A 997 2.33 11.29 28.16
N PHE A 998 2.85 10.11 27.81
CA PHE A 998 2.79 9.58 26.45
C PHE A 998 1.34 9.41 25.94
N LEU A 999 0.48 8.75 26.73
CA LEU A 999 -0.91 8.45 26.32
C LEU A 999 -1.83 9.68 26.21
N SER A 1000 -1.51 10.78 26.91
CA SER A 1000 -2.24 12.04 26.83
C SER A 1000 -1.76 12.94 25.69
N THR A 1001 -0.45 13.04 25.43
CA THR A 1001 0.08 13.71 24.23
C THR A 1001 -0.38 13.01 22.95
N TYR A 1002 -0.21 11.69 22.87
CA TYR A 1002 -0.61 10.90 21.71
C TYR A 1002 -2.06 10.39 21.84
N SER A 1003 -2.97 11.35 22.09
CA SER A 1003 -4.40 11.14 22.33
C SER A 1003 -5.25 10.97 21.05
N SER A 1004 -4.69 11.27 19.87
CA SER A 1004 -5.38 11.17 18.57
C SER A 1004 -5.92 9.75 18.27
N PRO A 1005 -7.08 9.63 17.58
CA PRO A 1005 -7.60 8.36 17.05
C PRO A 1005 -6.70 7.61 16.06
N ASP A 1006 -5.55 8.16 15.68
CA ASP A 1006 -4.53 7.43 14.92
C ASP A 1006 -3.62 6.57 15.80
N PHE A 1007 -3.37 7.02 17.02
CA PHE A 1007 -2.62 6.29 18.04
C PHE A 1007 -3.56 5.28 18.71
N SER A 1008 -3.79 4.20 17.97
CA SER A 1008 -4.98 3.34 18.09
C SER A 1008 -4.82 2.16 19.06
N GLY A 1009 -3.60 1.75 19.37
CA GLY A 1009 -3.35 0.63 20.29
C GLY A 1009 -1.88 0.45 20.62
N PHE A 1010 -1.61 -0.07 21.82
CA PHE A 1010 -0.26 -0.21 22.35
C PHE A 1010 -0.08 -1.51 23.12
N SER A 1011 1.10 -2.12 23.04
CA SER A 1011 1.54 -3.13 24.01
C SER A 1011 2.38 -2.48 25.10
N CYS A 1012 2.21 -2.91 26.34
CA CYS A 1012 2.94 -2.41 27.50
C CYS A 1012 3.94 -3.47 27.98
N SER A 1013 5.21 -3.07 28.11
CA SER A 1013 6.28 -3.91 28.65
C SER A 1013 6.80 -3.35 29.99
N LEU A 1014 7.99 -3.78 30.42
CA LEU A 1014 8.70 -3.20 31.57
C LEU A 1014 8.96 -1.69 31.34
N PRO A 1015 8.79 -0.82 32.34
CA PRO A 1015 8.17 -1.06 33.65
C PRO A 1015 6.61 -0.99 33.63
N PHE A 1016 6.03 -0.34 32.62
CA PHE A 1016 4.70 0.27 32.63
C PHE A 1016 3.48 -0.66 32.74
N LYS A 1017 3.63 -2.00 32.71
CA LYS A 1017 2.50 -2.95 32.81
C LYS A 1017 1.59 -2.72 34.02
N VAL A 1018 2.09 -2.18 35.13
CA VAL A 1018 1.26 -1.87 36.32
C VAL A 1018 0.66 -0.46 36.21
N ASP A 1019 1.46 0.53 35.82
CA ASP A 1019 1.06 1.94 35.75
C ASP A 1019 -0.04 2.16 34.70
N ALA A 1020 -0.04 1.37 33.62
CA ALA A 1020 -1.09 1.33 32.60
C ALA A 1020 -2.52 1.12 33.16
N VAL A 1021 -2.66 0.50 34.34
CA VAL A 1021 -3.95 0.30 35.04
C VAL A 1021 -4.53 1.61 35.60
N GLN A 1022 -3.69 2.63 35.80
CA GLN A 1022 -4.14 3.98 36.17
C GLN A 1022 -4.39 4.87 34.93
N CYS A 1023 -3.87 4.49 33.76
CA CYS A 1023 -4.04 5.24 32.51
C CYS A 1023 -5.26 4.79 31.67
N CYS A 1024 -5.77 3.58 31.89
CA CYS A 1024 -6.94 3.07 31.18
C CYS A 1024 -8.25 3.50 31.83
N HIS A 1025 -9.25 3.80 31.01
CA HIS A 1025 -10.56 4.27 31.43
C HIS A 1025 -11.49 3.10 31.78
N GLU A 1026 -11.30 1.98 31.07
CA GLU A 1026 -12.06 0.75 31.22
C GLU A 1026 -11.08 -0.45 31.21
N HIS A 1027 -11.42 -1.52 31.92
CA HIS A 1027 -10.55 -2.69 32.10
C HIS A 1027 -11.30 -3.98 31.76
N ASP A 1028 -10.66 -4.85 30.99
CA ASP A 1028 -11.05 -6.24 30.85
C ASP A 1028 -11.08 -6.95 32.23
N PRO A 1029 -12.05 -7.83 32.51
CA PRO A 1029 -12.17 -8.50 33.81
C PRO A 1029 -10.90 -9.26 34.23
N VAL A 1030 -10.19 -9.89 33.29
CA VAL A 1030 -8.95 -10.63 33.56
C VAL A 1030 -7.80 -9.66 33.83
N ALA A 1031 -7.67 -8.58 33.05
CA ALA A 1031 -6.67 -7.54 33.29
C ALA A 1031 -6.85 -6.85 34.66
N LYS A 1032 -8.12 -6.64 35.06
CA LYS A 1032 -8.50 -6.10 36.38
C LYS A 1032 -8.13 -7.06 37.51
N SER A 1033 -8.40 -8.36 37.36
CA SER A 1033 -8.03 -9.40 38.35
C SER A 1033 -6.52 -9.58 38.51
N ILE A 1034 -5.77 -9.48 37.40
CA ILE A 1034 -4.29 -9.52 37.42
C ILE A 1034 -3.71 -8.24 38.04
N GLY A 1035 -4.38 -7.09 37.89
CA GLY A 1035 -3.85 -5.80 38.30
C GLY A 1035 -2.59 -5.40 37.52
N ALA A 1036 -2.53 -5.77 36.24
CA ALA A 1036 -1.53 -5.34 35.26
C ALA A 1036 -2.08 -5.50 33.84
N ILE A 1037 -1.74 -4.57 32.95
CA ILE A 1037 -2.15 -4.50 31.55
C ILE A 1037 -0.94 -4.77 30.65
N SER A 1038 -1.11 -5.64 29.67
CA SER A 1038 -0.11 -5.86 28.61
C SER A 1038 -0.45 -5.10 27.33
N THR A 1039 -1.69 -4.64 27.18
CA THR A 1039 -2.25 -4.24 25.88
C THR A 1039 -3.36 -3.21 26.09
N ILE A 1040 -3.24 -2.06 25.46
CA ILE A 1040 -4.19 -0.94 25.50
C ILE A 1040 -4.79 -0.79 24.09
N ILE A 1041 -6.11 -0.66 24.00
CA ILE A 1041 -6.82 -0.29 22.76
C ILE A 1041 -7.47 1.08 22.96
N ARG A 1042 -7.27 2.01 22.02
CA ARG A 1042 -8.04 3.26 21.93
C ARG A 1042 -9.28 2.99 21.07
N ARG A 1043 -10.45 3.08 21.68
CA ARG A 1043 -11.73 2.97 20.96
C ARG A 1043 -12.06 4.25 20.17
N PRO A 1044 -13.00 4.20 19.22
CA PRO A 1044 -13.49 5.39 18.51
C PRO A 1044 -14.12 6.48 19.40
N ASP A 1045 -14.56 6.15 20.62
CA ASP A 1045 -14.99 7.12 21.64
C ASP A 1045 -13.83 7.79 22.39
N GLY A 1046 -12.58 7.60 21.92
CA GLY A 1046 -11.35 8.16 22.48
C GLY A 1046 -10.82 7.43 23.73
N LYS A 1047 -11.66 6.63 24.40
CA LYS A 1047 -11.30 5.93 25.64
C LYS A 1047 -10.25 4.85 25.42
N LEU A 1048 -9.41 4.69 26.44
CA LEU A 1048 -8.41 3.62 26.54
C LEU A 1048 -8.97 2.43 27.31
N VAL A 1049 -8.97 1.25 26.69
CA VAL A 1049 -9.42 -0.02 27.28
C VAL A 1049 -8.22 -0.94 27.49
N GLY A 1050 -8.04 -1.40 28.73
CA GLY A 1050 -6.90 -2.21 29.15
C GLY A 1050 -7.16 -3.71 29.17
N TYR A 1051 -6.26 -4.48 28.54
CA TYR A 1051 -6.29 -5.94 28.43
C TYR A 1051 -4.97 -6.58 28.92
N ASN A 1052 -5.02 -7.87 29.27
CA ASN A 1052 -3.83 -8.66 29.56
C ASN A 1052 -3.82 -9.94 28.71
N ASN A 1053 -2.76 -10.11 27.92
CA ASN A 1053 -2.47 -11.28 27.09
C ASN A 1053 -1.21 -12.03 27.58
N ASP A 1054 -0.49 -11.51 28.59
CA ASP A 1054 0.70 -12.14 29.17
C ASP A 1054 0.34 -13.50 29.80
N TYR A 1055 -0.78 -13.56 30.53
CA TYR A 1055 -1.16 -14.76 31.31
C TYR A 1055 -1.38 -15.97 30.41
N ILE A 1056 -2.17 -15.84 29.35
CA ILE A 1056 -2.47 -16.94 28.42
C ILE A 1056 -1.24 -17.31 27.58
N GLY A 1057 -0.41 -16.33 27.22
CA GLY A 1057 0.83 -16.60 26.49
C GLY A 1057 1.82 -17.43 27.30
N ALA A 1058 2.04 -17.08 28.58
CA ALA A 1058 2.97 -17.79 29.45
C ALA A 1058 2.43 -19.15 29.90
N ILE A 1059 1.16 -19.23 30.31
CA ILE A 1059 0.59 -20.48 30.82
C ILE A 1059 0.49 -21.54 29.73
N SER A 1060 0.03 -21.22 28.52
CA SER A 1060 0.01 -22.18 27.42
C SER A 1060 1.43 -22.65 27.05
N ALA A 1061 2.43 -21.75 27.05
CA ALA A 1061 3.82 -22.13 26.84
C ALA A 1061 4.36 -23.09 27.92
N ILE A 1062 3.95 -22.92 29.18
CA ILE A 1062 4.32 -23.83 30.29
C ILE A 1062 3.55 -25.16 30.20
N GLU A 1063 2.27 -25.17 29.82
CA GLU A 1063 1.48 -26.41 29.67
C GLU A 1063 1.99 -27.29 28.52
N ASP A 1064 2.27 -26.70 27.36
CA ASP A 1064 2.97 -27.36 26.24
C ASP A 1064 4.38 -27.79 26.69
N GLY A 1065 5.05 -26.92 27.46
CA GLY A 1065 6.34 -27.14 28.10
C GLY A 1065 6.38 -28.31 29.08
N ILE A 1066 5.26 -28.71 29.70
CA ILE A 1066 5.17 -29.94 30.50
C ILE A 1066 5.00 -31.16 29.58
N GLY A 1067 4.17 -31.05 28.54
CA GLY A 1067 3.92 -32.13 27.57
C GLY A 1067 2.55 -32.79 27.71
N GLY A 1068 1.52 -32.01 28.07
CA GLY A 1068 0.13 -32.45 27.92
C GLY A 1068 -0.24 -32.66 26.44
N PRO A 1069 -1.21 -33.54 26.12
CA PRO A 1069 -1.57 -33.82 24.73
C PRO A 1069 -2.33 -32.65 24.11
N GLY A 1070 -2.05 -32.35 22.84
CA GLY A 1070 -2.86 -31.48 21.97
C GLY A 1070 -4.24 -32.07 21.59
N SER A 1071 -4.87 -32.79 22.52
CA SER A 1071 -6.20 -33.37 22.39
C SER A 1071 -7.22 -32.46 23.06
N LYS A 1072 -8.26 -32.07 22.32
CA LYS A 1072 -9.37 -31.23 22.84
C LYS A 1072 -10.24 -31.92 23.91
N ASN A 1073 -9.85 -33.12 24.36
CA ASN A 1073 -10.59 -33.97 25.30
C ASN A 1073 -9.82 -34.26 26.62
N ALA A 1074 -8.71 -33.57 26.91
CA ALA A 1074 -8.03 -33.71 28.20
C ALA A 1074 -8.80 -32.94 29.30
N ALA A 1075 -9.42 -33.66 30.23
CA ALA A 1075 -10.33 -33.07 31.23
C ALA A 1075 -9.65 -32.33 32.40
N VAL A 1076 -8.31 -32.40 32.53
CA VAL A 1076 -7.52 -31.78 33.60
C VAL A 1076 -6.24 -31.18 33.01
N THR A 1077 -5.87 -29.98 33.47
CA THR A 1077 -4.64 -29.27 33.08
C THR A 1077 -3.40 -29.90 33.73
N PRO A 1078 -2.24 -29.95 33.04
CA PRO A 1078 -0.99 -30.47 33.60
C PRO A 1078 -0.39 -29.59 34.73
N LEU A 1079 -0.99 -28.42 35.02
CA LEU A 1079 -0.60 -27.56 36.14
C LEU A 1079 -1.36 -27.85 37.44
N ALA A 1080 -2.48 -28.57 37.40
CA ALA A 1080 -3.33 -28.81 38.57
C ALA A 1080 -2.55 -29.47 39.71
N GLY A 1081 -2.59 -28.87 40.90
CA GLY A 1081 -1.94 -29.38 42.12
C GLY A 1081 -0.41 -29.23 42.17
N ARG A 1082 0.28 -28.98 41.05
CA ARG A 1082 1.74 -28.79 41.00
C ARG A 1082 2.16 -27.49 41.70
N LEU A 1083 3.38 -27.47 42.26
CA LEU A 1083 3.95 -26.26 42.84
C LEU A 1083 4.71 -25.45 41.78
N LEU A 1084 4.25 -24.22 41.53
CA LEU A 1084 4.85 -23.29 40.57
C LEU A 1084 5.46 -22.10 41.32
N VAL A 1085 6.79 -21.94 41.16
CA VAL A 1085 7.60 -20.89 41.79
C VAL A 1085 7.81 -19.75 40.79
N VAL A 1086 7.06 -18.67 40.98
CA VAL A 1086 7.18 -17.44 40.18
C VAL A 1086 8.28 -16.57 40.76
N VAL A 1087 9.34 -16.33 39.99
CA VAL A 1087 10.39 -15.37 40.36
C VAL A 1087 10.06 -14.01 39.76
N GLY A 1088 9.77 -13.03 40.62
CA GLY A 1088 9.44 -11.66 40.24
C GLY A 1088 7.97 -11.31 40.47
N ALA A 1089 7.72 -10.24 41.22
CA ALA A 1089 6.38 -9.71 41.49
C ALA A 1089 6.01 -8.49 40.59
N GLY A 1090 6.58 -8.44 39.37
CA GLY A 1090 6.25 -7.43 38.35
C GLY A 1090 4.99 -7.82 37.54
N GLY A 1091 4.62 -7.01 36.55
CA GLY A 1091 3.39 -7.22 35.76
C GLY A 1091 3.28 -8.60 35.10
N ALA A 1092 4.37 -9.12 34.52
CA ALA A 1092 4.43 -10.48 33.98
C ALA A 1092 4.28 -11.55 35.08
N GLY A 1093 4.94 -11.35 36.23
CA GLY A 1093 4.82 -12.24 37.39
C GLY A 1093 3.41 -12.29 37.97
N LYS A 1094 2.70 -11.15 38.02
CA LYS A 1094 1.27 -11.13 38.37
C LYS A 1094 0.43 -11.98 37.40
N ALA A 1095 0.67 -11.83 36.10
CA ALA A 1095 -0.06 -12.54 35.06
C ALA A 1095 0.18 -14.06 35.11
N ILE A 1096 1.43 -14.48 35.31
CA ILE A 1096 1.81 -15.90 35.47
C ILE A 1096 1.20 -16.48 36.75
N ALA A 1097 1.36 -15.80 37.90
CA ALA A 1097 0.82 -16.25 39.18
C ALA A 1097 -0.73 -16.37 39.15
N TYR A 1098 -1.41 -15.41 38.52
CA TYR A 1098 -2.85 -15.47 38.30
C TYR A 1098 -3.23 -16.63 37.38
N GLY A 1099 -2.65 -16.72 36.19
CA GLY A 1099 -2.99 -17.76 35.22
C GLY A 1099 -2.73 -19.18 35.74
N ALA A 1100 -1.67 -19.38 36.54
CA ALA A 1100 -1.37 -20.66 37.17
C ALA A 1100 -2.38 -21.01 38.30
N LYS A 1101 -2.84 -20.02 39.07
CA LYS A 1101 -3.92 -20.18 40.06
C LYS A 1101 -5.23 -20.60 39.40
N GLU A 1102 -5.63 -19.98 38.29
CA GLU A 1102 -6.84 -20.36 37.54
C GLU A 1102 -6.73 -21.78 36.93
N LYS A 1103 -5.52 -22.32 36.76
CA LYS A 1103 -5.24 -23.73 36.41
C LYS A 1103 -5.09 -24.66 37.62
N GLY A 1104 -5.31 -24.17 38.84
CA GLY A 1104 -5.26 -24.97 40.08
C GLY A 1104 -3.86 -25.32 40.57
N ALA A 1105 -2.81 -24.62 40.12
CA ALA A 1105 -1.46 -24.78 40.66
C ALA A 1105 -1.33 -24.13 42.05
N ARG A 1106 -0.45 -24.69 42.90
CA ARG A 1106 -0.02 -24.03 44.14
C ARG A 1106 1.10 -23.05 43.81
N ILE A 1107 0.99 -21.81 44.31
CA ILE A 1107 1.89 -20.71 43.90
C ILE A 1107 2.86 -20.34 45.02
N VAL A 1108 4.13 -20.20 44.68
CA VAL A 1108 5.15 -19.52 45.51
C VAL A 1108 5.65 -18.30 44.73
N VAL A 1109 5.75 -17.15 45.39
CA VAL A 1109 6.27 -15.92 44.79
C VAL A 1109 7.62 -15.59 45.43
N ALA A 1110 8.71 -15.72 44.69
CA ALA A 1110 10.04 -15.29 45.11
C ALA A 1110 10.36 -13.91 44.51
N ASN A 1111 10.78 -12.93 45.32
CA ASN A 1111 11.11 -11.59 44.80
C ASN A 1111 12.20 -10.87 45.62
N ARG A 1112 12.95 -9.99 44.96
CA ARG A 1112 13.99 -9.15 45.60
C ARG A 1112 13.41 -8.18 46.65
N THR A 1113 12.22 -7.64 46.39
CA THR A 1113 11.44 -6.83 47.34
C THR A 1113 10.38 -7.73 47.94
N TYR A 1114 10.59 -8.18 49.18
CA TYR A 1114 9.77 -9.22 49.81
C TYR A 1114 8.30 -8.80 49.98
N GLU A 1115 8.05 -7.52 50.19
CA GLU A 1115 6.74 -6.91 50.40
C GLU A 1115 5.87 -7.05 49.14
N LYS A 1116 6.49 -6.99 47.94
CA LYS A 1116 5.81 -7.26 46.67
C LYS A 1116 5.53 -8.75 46.47
N ALA A 1117 6.37 -9.64 47.03
CA ALA A 1117 6.12 -11.07 47.05
C ALA A 1117 4.90 -11.40 47.93
N VAL A 1118 4.88 -10.87 49.16
CA VAL A 1118 3.75 -10.99 50.11
C VAL A 1118 2.45 -10.47 49.49
N SER A 1119 2.48 -9.29 48.88
CA SER A 1119 1.30 -8.71 48.22
C SER A 1119 0.75 -9.58 47.08
N LEU A 1120 1.61 -10.11 46.20
CA LEU A 1120 1.16 -10.98 45.10
C LEU A 1120 0.71 -12.36 45.60
N ALA A 1121 1.45 -12.96 46.53
CA ALA A 1121 1.12 -14.24 47.14
C ALA A 1121 -0.28 -14.19 47.79
N ALA A 1122 -0.57 -13.14 48.57
CA ALA A 1122 -1.88 -12.94 49.18
C ALA A 1122 -3.01 -12.80 48.13
N ALA A 1123 -2.77 -12.13 47.00
CA ALA A 1123 -3.77 -11.97 45.93
C ALA A 1123 -4.08 -13.29 45.19
N VAL A 1124 -3.12 -14.21 45.09
CA VAL A 1124 -3.31 -15.52 44.43
C VAL A 1124 -3.63 -16.67 45.40
N GLY A 1125 -3.49 -16.48 46.71
CA GLY A 1125 -3.62 -17.55 47.71
C GLY A 1125 -2.38 -18.45 47.81
N GLY A 1126 -1.21 -17.90 47.47
CA GLY A 1126 0.09 -18.59 47.50
C GLY A 1126 0.96 -18.21 48.70
N HIS A 1127 2.20 -18.70 48.70
CA HIS A 1127 3.23 -18.37 49.69
C HIS A 1127 4.24 -17.34 49.15
N ALA A 1128 4.87 -16.57 50.04
CA ALA A 1128 5.84 -15.54 49.68
C ALA A 1128 7.24 -15.90 50.19
N LEU A 1129 8.26 -15.67 49.36
CA LEU A 1129 9.64 -16.07 49.60
C LEU A 1129 10.59 -14.90 49.29
N ARG A 1130 11.65 -14.72 50.07
CA ARG A 1130 12.75 -13.81 49.70
C ARG A 1130 13.57 -14.46 48.60
N LEU A 1131 14.07 -13.66 47.65
CA LEU A 1131 14.86 -14.22 46.54
C LEU A 1131 16.10 -15.02 47.00
N ALA A 1132 16.69 -14.69 48.14
CA ALA A 1132 17.83 -15.43 48.71
C ALA A 1132 17.44 -16.81 49.30
N GLU A 1133 16.18 -17.01 49.69
CA GLU A 1133 15.70 -18.30 50.24
C GLU A 1133 15.40 -19.32 49.13
N LEU A 1134 15.30 -18.87 47.87
CA LEU A 1134 15.03 -19.71 46.69
C LEU A 1134 16.13 -20.77 46.45
N GLU A 1135 17.37 -20.48 46.83
CA GLU A 1135 18.49 -21.41 46.71
C GLU A 1135 18.26 -22.69 47.52
N THR A 1136 17.65 -22.60 48.70
CA THR A 1136 17.41 -23.75 49.61
C THR A 1136 15.96 -24.22 49.67
N PHE A 1137 15.01 -23.48 49.10
CA PHE A 1137 13.58 -23.81 49.10
C PHE A 1137 13.27 -25.11 48.33
N ARG A 1138 13.09 -26.24 49.05
CA ARG A 1138 12.76 -27.57 48.50
C ARG A 1138 11.66 -28.27 49.33
N PRO A 1139 10.39 -27.85 49.22
CA PRO A 1139 9.28 -28.51 49.92
C PRO A 1139 8.86 -29.84 49.28
N GLU A 1140 9.12 -30.04 47.98
CA GLU A 1140 8.74 -31.22 47.20
C GLU A 1140 9.61 -31.36 45.95
N GLU A 1141 9.56 -32.53 45.32
CA GLU A 1141 10.10 -32.79 43.98
C GLU A 1141 9.08 -32.40 42.89
N GLY A 1142 9.53 -32.26 41.64
CA GLY A 1142 8.64 -31.96 40.51
C GLY A 1142 8.06 -30.55 40.53
N MET A 1143 8.82 -29.57 41.03
CA MET A 1143 8.44 -28.16 40.99
C MET A 1143 8.57 -27.58 39.57
N ILE A 1144 7.90 -26.46 39.31
CA ILE A 1144 8.04 -25.65 38.10
C ILE A 1144 8.63 -24.29 38.47
N LEU A 1145 9.70 -23.86 37.81
CA LEU A 1145 10.28 -22.52 37.97
C LEU A 1145 9.82 -21.60 36.83
N ALA A 1146 9.39 -20.38 37.14
CA ALA A 1146 8.99 -19.39 36.15
C ALA A 1146 9.68 -18.04 36.43
N ASN A 1147 10.75 -17.71 35.69
CA ASN A 1147 11.35 -16.38 35.78
C ASN A 1147 10.48 -15.34 35.06
N ALA A 1148 10.06 -14.32 35.79
CA ALA A 1148 9.31 -13.16 35.33
C ALA A 1148 10.04 -11.83 35.62
N THR A 1149 11.36 -11.90 35.86
CA THR A 1149 12.25 -10.74 36.03
C THR A 1149 12.97 -10.40 34.71
N SER A 1150 13.77 -9.32 34.71
CA SER A 1150 14.69 -8.97 33.63
C SER A 1150 16.12 -9.49 33.84
N LEU A 1151 16.36 -10.38 34.82
CA LEU A 1151 17.67 -11.03 34.97
C LEU A 1151 17.93 -11.95 33.77
N GLY A 1152 19.14 -11.89 33.21
CA GLY A 1152 19.51 -12.61 31.99
C GLY A 1152 19.12 -11.88 30.69
N MET A 1153 18.39 -10.77 30.75
CA MET A 1153 18.05 -9.96 29.58
C MET A 1153 19.25 -9.10 29.14
N TYR A 1154 19.47 -8.98 27.82
CA TYR A 1154 20.52 -8.13 27.24
C TYR A 1154 20.46 -6.68 27.78
N PRO A 1155 21.60 -6.06 28.14
CA PRO A 1155 22.98 -6.56 28.02
C PRO A 1155 23.43 -7.50 29.16
N ASN A 1156 22.64 -7.65 30.23
CA ASN A 1156 23.01 -8.39 31.45
C ASN A 1156 22.78 -9.90 31.32
N VAL A 1157 23.35 -10.52 30.28
CA VAL A 1157 23.08 -11.91 29.86
C VAL A 1157 23.54 -12.98 30.86
N ASP A 1158 24.52 -12.67 31.70
CA ASP A 1158 25.07 -13.58 32.73
C ASP A 1158 24.30 -13.56 34.06
N GLY A 1159 23.20 -12.81 34.14
CA GLY A 1159 22.28 -12.85 35.26
C GLY A 1159 21.46 -14.15 35.29
N THR A 1160 21.32 -14.75 36.47
CA THR A 1160 20.36 -15.83 36.76
C THR A 1160 19.67 -15.54 38.10
N PRO A 1161 18.37 -15.86 38.27
CA PRO A 1161 17.68 -15.71 39.56
C PRO A 1161 18.06 -16.77 40.61
N ILE A 1162 18.72 -17.85 40.21
CA ILE A 1162 18.99 -19.03 41.06
C ILE A 1162 20.29 -19.71 40.59
N PRO A 1163 21.15 -20.25 41.48
CA PRO A 1163 22.38 -20.94 41.07
C PRO A 1163 22.09 -22.32 40.44
N LYS A 1164 22.94 -22.75 39.50
CA LYS A 1164 22.80 -24.02 38.76
C LYS A 1164 22.49 -25.23 39.63
N GLN A 1165 23.17 -25.37 40.77
CA GLN A 1165 23.02 -26.49 41.72
C GLN A 1165 21.59 -26.66 42.25
N ALA A 1166 20.78 -25.60 42.21
CA ALA A 1166 19.40 -25.62 42.65
C ALA A 1166 18.39 -26.04 41.57
N LEU A 1167 18.80 -26.07 40.29
CA LEU A 1167 17.90 -26.31 39.16
C LEU A 1167 17.45 -27.78 39.04
N SER A 1168 18.27 -28.73 39.49
CA SER A 1168 18.00 -30.19 39.43
C SER A 1168 16.78 -30.68 40.21
N PHE A 1169 16.08 -29.80 40.94
CA PHE A 1169 14.87 -30.09 41.70
C PHE A 1169 13.57 -29.62 41.01
N TYR A 1170 13.68 -29.07 39.80
CA TYR A 1170 12.56 -28.62 38.98
C TYR A 1170 12.41 -29.53 37.76
N ASP A 1171 11.18 -29.88 37.39
CA ASP A 1171 10.89 -30.61 36.14
C ASP A 1171 10.97 -29.69 34.92
N VAL A 1172 10.50 -28.45 35.10
CA VAL A 1172 10.34 -27.46 34.04
C VAL A 1172 10.85 -26.10 34.52
N VAL A 1173 11.69 -25.46 33.70
CA VAL A 1173 12.17 -24.09 33.89
C VAL A 1173 11.71 -23.24 32.71
N PHE A 1174 10.81 -22.30 33.00
CA PHE A 1174 10.36 -21.26 32.08
C PHE A 1174 11.07 -19.93 32.39
N ASP A 1175 11.45 -19.20 31.33
CA ASP A 1175 12.00 -17.85 31.44
C ASP A 1175 11.26 -16.91 30.49
N ALA A 1176 10.63 -15.86 31.01
CA ALA A 1176 9.93 -14.86 30.22
C ALA A 1176 10.87 -13.97 29.37
N VAL A 1177 12.18 -14.01 29.63
CA VAL A 1177 13.20 -13.33 28.82
C VAL A 1177 13.36 -14.06 27.48
N TYR A 1178 13.17 -13.31 26.37
CA TYR A 1178 13.32 -13.79 25.00
C TYR A 1178 14.51 -13.17 24.24
N ALA A 1179 15.24 -12.27 24.89
CA ALA A 1179 16.39 -11.55 24.33
C ALA A 1179 17.55 -11.58 25.35
N PRO A 1180 18.47 -12.57 25.28
CA PRO A 1180 18.62 -13.62 24.26
C PRO A 1180 17.54 -14.73 24.31
N LYS A 1181 17.44 -15.54 23.24
CA LYS A 1181 16.50 -16.69 23.16
C LYS A 1181 16.79 -17.76 24.23
N VAL A 1182 18.07 -17.96 24.54
CA VAL A 1182 18.56 -18.86 25.58
C VAL A 1182 19.32 -18.00 26.58
N THR A 1183 18.73 -17.79 27.75
CA THR A 1183 19.38 -17.08 28.87
C THR A 1183 20.37 -18.00 29.59
N ARG A 1184 21.16 -17.43 30.50
CA ARG A 1184 21.94 -18.22 31.45
C ARG A 1184 21.08 -19.22 32.24
N LEU A 1185 19.89 -18.80 32.69
CA LEU A 1185 18.97 -19.66 33.45
C LEU A 1185 18.55 -20.89 32.64
N LEU A 1186 18.09 -20.70 31.39
CA LEU A 1186 17.68 -21.80 30.53
C LEU A 1186 18.86 -22.72 30.22
N ARG A 1187 20.04 -22.16 29.91
CA ARG A 1187 21.26 -22.96 29.66
C ARG A 1187 21.66 -23.80 30.87
N GLU A 1188 21.74 -23.20 32.06
CA GLU A 1188 22.12 -23.91 33.30
C GLU A 1188 21.09 -24.99 33.68
N ALA A 1189 19.80 -24.81 33.32
CA ALA A 1189 18.75 -25.80 33.53
C ALA A 1189 18.85 -26.98 32.55
N GLU A 1190 19.05 -26.71 31.26
CA GLU A 1190 19.28 -27.73 30.22
C GLU A 1190 20.55 -28.55 30.52
N GLU A 1191 21.61 -27.90 30.98
CA GLU A 1191 22.83 -28.56 31.49
C GLU A 1191 22.62 -29.40 32.76
N CYS A 1192 21.46 -29.29 33.43
CA CYS A 1192 21.04 -30.16 34.54
C CYS A 1192 20.04 -31.24 34.13
N GLY A 1193 19.70 -31.36 32.83
CA GLY A 1193 18.69 -32.29 32.31
C GLY A 1193 17.24 -31.84 32.53
N VAL A 1194 17.03 -30.59 32.96
CA VAL A 1194 15.70 -30.02 33.23
C VAL A 1194 15.05 -29.55 31.93
N LYS A 1195 13.72 -29.73 31.79
CA LYS A 1195 13.02 -29.32 30.57
C LYS A 1195 12.85 -27.79 30.52
N VAL A 1196 13.27 -27.18 29.42
CA VAL A 1196 13.34 -25.71 29.29
C VAL A 1196 12.25 -25.14 28.38
N VAL A 1197 11.72 -23.97 28.75
CA VAL A 1197 10.72 -23.23 27.96
C VAL A 1197 11.19 -21.79 27.76
N SER A 1198 11.52 -21.43 26.52
CA SER A 1198 12.03 -20.11 26.15
C SER A 1198 10.93 -19.05 26.12
N GLY A 1199 11.24 -17.82 26.54
CA GLY A 1199 10.32 -16.69 26.51
C GLY A 1199 9.81 -16.32 25.11
N VAL A 1200 10.44 -16.83 24.05
CA VAL A 1200 9.93 -16.74 22.67
C VAL A 1200 8.55 -17.40 22.55
N GLU A 1201 8.31 -18.50 23.26
CA GLU A 1201 7.03 -19.23 23.27
C GLU A 1201 5.91 -18.39 23.88
N MET A 1202 6.20 -17.68 24.98
CA MET A 1202 5.29 -16.69 25.57
C MET A 1202 5.08 -15.52 24.60
N PHE A 1203 6.18 -14.94 24.09
CA PHE A 1203 6.19 -13.74 23.25
C PHE A 1203 5.29 -13.88 22.01
N LEU A 1204 5.40 -15.01 21.29
CA LEU A 1204 4.56 -15.29 20.11
C LEU A 1204 3.08 -15.40 20.49
N ARG A 1205 2.73 -16.22 21.50
CA ARG A 1205 1.34 -16.41 21.94
C ARG A 1205 0.69 -15.12 22.45
N GLN A 1206 1.40 -14.30 23.23
CA GLN A 1206 0.88 -13.00 23.70
C GLN A 1206 0.82 -11.93 22.59
N ALA A 1207 1.65 -12.06 21.55
CA ALA A 1207 1.62 -11.16 20.39
C ALA A 1207 0.46 -11.48 19.44
N LEU A 1208 0.06 -12.76 19.31
CA LEU A 1208 -1.13 -13.16 18.56
C LEU A 1208 -2.40 -12.53 19.15
N GLY A 1209 -2.63 -12.72 20.47
CA GLY A 1209 -3.75 -12.09 21.18
C GLY A 1209 -3.68 -10.56 21.31
N GLN A 1210 -2.52 -9.96 21.00
CA GLN A 1210 -2.37 -8.52 20.78
C GLN A 1210 -2.84 -8.13 19.37
N PHE A 1211 -2.38 -8.85 18.34
CA PHE A 1211 -2.71 -8.58 16.95
C PHE A 1211 -4.21 -8.70 16.65
N GLU A 1212 -4.88 -9.74 17.18
CA GLU A 1212 -6.33 -9.90 17.09
C GLU A 1212 -7.07 -8.67 17.65
N ARG A 1213 -6.60 -8.12 18.78
CA ARG A 1213 -7.21 -6.94 19.41
C ARG A 1213 -6.90 -5.64 18.66
N PHE A 1214 -5.69 -5.47 18.12
CA PHE A 1214 -5.34 -4.29 17.31
C PHE A 1214 -6.07 -4.23 15.96
N THR A 1215 -6.48 -5.37 15.41
CA THR A 1215 -7.17 -5.48 14.12
C THR A 1215 -8.69 -5.66 14.24
N ASN A 1216 -9.24 -5.69 15.45
CA ASN A 1216 -10.65 -6.03 15.74
C ASN A 1216 -11.09 -7.42 15.19
N GLY A 1217 -10.20 -8.41 15.27
CA GLY A 1217 -10.53 -9.81 15.00
C GLY A 1217 -10.73 -10.12 13.52
N ILE A 1218 -9.76 -9.75 12.66
CA ILE A 1218 -9.74 -10.22 11.26
C ILE A 1218 -9.56 -11.74 11.27
N GLU A 1219 -10.63 -12.49 10.99
CA GLU A 1219 -10.64 -13.95 11.02
C GLU A 1219 -9.68 -14.55 9.97
N GLY A 1220 -8.83 -15.50 10.40
CA GLY A 1220 -7.93 -16.25 9.51
C GLY A 1220 -6.54 -16.59 10.06
N ILE A 1221 -6.20 -16.21 11.30
CA ILE A 1221 -4.81 -16.16 11.78
C ILE A 1221 -4.34 -17.44 12.50
N VAL A 1222 -5.26 -18.33 12.90
CA VAL A 1222 -4.99 -19.51 13.77
C VAL A 1222 -4.33 -20.70 13.02
N SER A 1223 -3.51 -20.43 11.99
CA SER A 1223 -2.81 -21.46 11.20
C SER A 1223 -1.42 -21.02 10.73
N PHE A 1224 -0.74 -20.15 11.49
CA PHE A 1224 0.62 -19.69 11.27
C PHE A 1224 1.51 -20.00 12.47
#